data_AF-A0A6N9AGI0-F1
#
_entry.id   AF-A0A6N9AGI0-F1
#
_cell.length_a   1.000
_cell.length_b   1.000
_cell.length_c   1.000
_cell.angle_alpha   90.00
_cell.angle_beta   90.00
_cell.angle_gamma   90.00
#
_symmetry.space_group_name_H-M   'P 1'
#
loop_
_entity.id
_entity.type
_entity.pdbx_description
1 polymer ?
#
loop_
_entity_poly.entity_id
_entity_poly.type
_entity_poly.pdbx_seq_one_letter_code
_entity_poly.pdbx_strand_id
1 'polypeptide(L)'
;MTIKIHQSFALQTVGLASILLFYAGRVLAQNVPEVEPHVVVVQFDAGIYLPGKTVTAGLEVFDRKAAVYGVHTIERMYPFLDHVEPTPKTRGNLMALRRTYYVHYSADVIPERVSRDLALAPGIVYAEQVPVNRIWGPVRWERIDPNDPRFSNQTELQVMKLPEAWDVVKGSDGTPKVVIAIVDGGGEWRHEDLRANVWTNEDETPGNGIDDDNNGFIDDVHGVNFANGDVTDNDPTGLPQTPDNARHGTAAAGSASAVTDNFVGVAGASWNAELMHINAGCPISDGFICSGYPGILYAAMSGADVINASWSSRLRDDQVVRHIDQTLDLATDMGALIVAAAGNGDYSIDVFRDYPARHPRVLSVGATQKDTRVKAVFSNYGRLVNVFAPGVDIITTGSDNGYILIRGTSFSSPLTAGVAALVKTRFPSLSPDALREHVRLAGENIDGENPGFAGRLGRGFVNALAAVQTPIFPAIRPRRWSWEDHDGDQIIEPSDRVTITMTLVNHLADANRFRVELVGAESYSSVQWTTPEVEIDHLASGDSIEVVFEFTVAPNAPADQQVRLFTHVRDGAFRDVADMITLRVNRQLERVHQGLSALYAATDGDNWTKNDNWDTTTVPTEKELANWFGISINEGLLVKLDLQNNNLRGALPPELGNLRNLQTLFLTLNEGVTGPIPPELGNLEQIWLLFLNNNSLSGSIPSELGNLDQLQFLNLSGNSLTGPIPSELGDPEILQILQLSNNSLSGSIPSELENLEYLTDLRLFDNSFSGSIPSELGNLERLRNLWLFDNSLTGPIPPELGSLEQLQRLRLQNNSLSESIPSELGDLEQVRVLELSRNSLSGPIPSELGNLEQLQDLRLFDNSISGSIPSELGNLEQLQYLDLNGNSLTGPIPHEFGNLGQLQYLGIGDNSLSGPVPPELGNLLRLKRLVLSGNAFAGQLPRSLMQLDNLELFHFDNQNLCAPADDEFQTWLNSIPNHSGSTCIALHFARNISDQSFQYMLPITPLILPEARGGILPITYTLTPTLPSGLGYDSSTRTISGTPTVVTFSPIPYTFKATDATGAADSLVFSIEVSSPVAVEREGLPESFTVYDNYPNPFRESTLLVVDLPWPATLNVEVYDVTGRRVLSQPPVDLAAGRRQSIRLEGSALPSGLYLYRVQAESPVGIQRQAGRFLRMR
;
A
#
# COMPACT_ATOMS: atom_id res chain seq x y z
N MET A 1 -23.77 23.07 -35.59
CA MET A 1 -22.94 24.08 -34.90
C MET A 1 -22.79 23.57 -33.47
N THR A 2 -21.77 22.82 -33.05
CA THR A 2 -20.37 22.59 -33.52
C THR A 2 -19.36 23.68 -33.09
N ILE A 3 -18.23 23.27 -32.48
CA ILE A 3 -17.01 24.03 -32.10
C ILE A 3 -17.13 24.89 -30.81
N LYS A 4 -16.25 24.83 -29.78
CA LYS A 4 -15.14 23.89 -29.42
C LYS A 4 -14.77 23.97 -27.91
N ILE A 5 -14.39 22.80 -27.37
CA ILE A 5 -13.34 22.47 -26.37
C ILE A 5 -12.55 23.61 -25.70
N HIS A 6 -12.48 23.59 -24.36
CA HIS A 6 -11.28 23.62 -23.47
C HIS A 6 -11.78 23.48 -22.00
N GLN A 7 -11.15 22.87 -20.99
CA GLN A 7 -10.06 21.91 -20.82
C GLN A 7 -9.87 21.78 -19.28
N SER A 8 -10.20 20.64 -18.66
CA SER A 8 -9.88 20.39 -17.23
C SER A 8 -9.82 18.89 -16.88
N PHE A 9 -9.17 18.10 -17.73
CA PHE A 9 -8.77 16.72 -17.38
C PHE A 9 -7.44 16.77 -16.61
N ALA A 10 -7.52 16.72 -15.29
CA ALA A 10 -6.39 16.55 -14.37
C ALA A 10 -6.90 15.95 -13.06
N LEU A 11 -6.04 15.26 -12.31
CA LEU A 11 -6.32 14.68 -10.98
C LEU A 11 -7.41 13.58 -10.93
N GLN A 12 -7.15 12.45 -11.60
CA GLN A 12 -7.62 11.14 -11.08
C GLN A 12 -6.61 9.99 -11.23
N THR A 13 -5.44 10.23 -11.84
CA THR A 13 -4.34 9.25 -11.99
C THR A 13 -3.60 8.89 -10.69
N VAL A 14 -3.87 9.59 -9.58
CA VAL A 14 -3.21 9.33 -8.29
C VAL A 14 -3.81 8.10 -7.58
N GLY A 15 -5.08 7.77 -7.82
CA GLY A 15 -5.76 6.65 -7.14
C GLY A 15 -5.23 5.25 -7.51
N LEU A 16 -4.74 5.07 -8.75
CA LEU A 16 -4.25 3.77 -9.23
C LEU A 16 -2.86 3.42 -8.70
N ALA A 17 -1.95 4.41 -8.63
CA ALA A 17 -0.62 4.20 -8.03
C ALA A 17 -0.72 3.81 -6.54
N SER A 18 -1.63 4.45 -5.79
CA SER A 18 -1.82 4.18 -4.36
C SER A 18 -2.33 2.77 -4.04
N ILE A 19 -3.12 2.16 -4.92
CA ILE A 19 -3.65 0.79 -4.70
C ILE A 19 -2.58 -0.28 -5.02
N LEU A 20 -1.76 -0.06 -6.05
CA LEU A 20 -0.55 -0.87 -6.31
C LEU A 20 0.42 -0.82 -5.12
N LEU A 21 0.69 0.36 -4.58
CA LEU A 21 1.55 0.54 -3.40
C LEU A 21 0.99 -0.11 -2.12
N PHE A 22 -0.33 -0.08 -1.90
CA PHE A 22 -0.89 -0.58 -0.63
C PHE A 22 -0.99 -2.11 -0.56
N TYR A 23 -1.17 -2.82 -1.69
CA TYR A 23 -1.11 -4.30 -1.69
C TYR A 23 0.32 -4.84 -1.74
N ALA A 24 1.26 -4.11 -2.35
CA ALA A 24 2.69 -4.39 -2.17
C ALA A 24 3.08 -4.34 -0.67
N GLY A 25 2.63 -3.31 0.06
CA GLY A 25 3.03 -3.02 1.44
C GLY A 25 2.72 -4.06 2.53
N ARG A 26 1.95 -5.13 2.26
CA ARG A 26 1.75 -6.25 3.22
C ARG A 26 1.99 -7.66 2.65
N VAL A 27 2.26 -7.82 1.35
CA VAL A 27 2.75 -9.10 0.78
C VAL A 27 4.29 -9.11 0.70
N LEU A 28 4.94 -7.94 0.58
CA LEU A 28 6.40 -7.81 0.58
C LEU A 28 7.08 -7.99 1.95
N ALA A 29 6.47 -8.75 2.87
CA ALA A 29 7.12 -9.24 4.07
C ALA A 29 8.04 -10.45 3.79
N GLN A 30 7.93 -11.09 2.62
CA GLN A 30 8.78 -12.21 2.22
C GLN A 30 9.51 -12.04 0.88
N ASN A 31 9.03 -11.21 -0.06
CA ASN A 31 9.69 -11.01 -1.36
C ASN A 31 10.62 -9.79 -1.37
N VAL A 32 11.89 -10.01 -1.06
CA VAL A 32 13.00 -9.17 -1.56
C VAL A 32 13.48 -9.79 -2.88
N PRO A 33 13.85 -9.00 -3.91
CA PRO A 33 14.32 -9.48 -5.21
C PRO A 33 15.25 -10.70 -5.13
N GLU A 34 14.87 -11.76 -5.85
CA GLU A 34 15.68 -12.97 -6.06
C GLU A 34 16.84 -12.72 -7.04
N VAL A 35 16.76 -11.64 -7.82
CA VAL A 35 17.76 -11.23 -8.81
C VAL A 35 18.06 -9.73 -8.75
N GLU A 36 19.30 -9.36 -9.03
CA GLU A 36 19.77 -7.98 -9.06
C GLU A 36 19.13 -7.20 -10.23
N PRO A 37 18.53 -6.01 -9.99
CA PRO A 37 17.90 -5.23 -11.04
C PRO A 37 18.92 -4.46 -11.89
N HIS A 38 18.57 -4.11 -13.13
CA HIS A 38 19.35 -3.28 -14.05
C HIS A 38 20.74 -3.83 -14.48
N VAL A 39 21.03 -5.10 -14.21
CA VAL A 39 22.24 -5.79 -14.67
C VAL A 39 21.89 -7.17 -15.26
N VAL A 40 22.62 -7.57 -16.30
CA VAL A 40 22.65 -8.94 -16.82
C VAL A 40 24.08 -9.38 -17.11
N VAL A 41 24.32 -10.69 -17.06
CA VAL A 41 25.60 -11.32 -17.39
C VAL A 41 25.59 -11.72 -18.88
N VAL A 42 26.68 -11.52 -19.61
CA VAL A 42 26.81 -11.85 -21.04
C VAL A 42 28.16 -12.50 -21.33
N GLN A 43 28.18 -13.66 -22.01
CA GLN A 43 29.41 -14.30 -22.48
C GLN A 43 29.56 -14.18 -24.00
N PHE A 44 30.73 -13.72 -24.47
CA PHE A 44 31.06 -13.57 -25.89
C PHE A 44 31.83 -14.78 -26.44
N ASP A 45 31.61 -15.11 -27.72
CA ASP A 45 32.24 -16.27 -28.37
C ASP A 45 33.74 -16.08 -28.59
N ALA A 46 34.16 -14.85 -28.91
CA ALA A 46 35.53 -14.39 -29.01
C ALA A 46 35.88 -13.38 -27.89
N GLY A 47 37.18 -13.25 -27.60
CA GLY A 47 37.66 -12.23 -26.67
C GLY A 47 37.60 -10.83 -27.29
N ILE A 48 36.51 -10.10 -27.04
CA ILE A 48 36.39 -8.68 -27.42
C ILE A 48 37.39 -7.82 -26.61
N TYR A 49 38.00 -6.82 -27.26
CA TYR A 49 38.94 -5.90 -26.62
C TYR A 49 38.20 -4.65 -26.14
N LEU A 50 37.81 -4.64 -24.86
CA LEU A 50 37.22 -3.48 -24.20
C LEU A 50 38.27 -2.81 -23.30
N PRO A 51 38.69 -1.57 -23.60
CA PRO A 51 39.63 -0.82 -22.76
C PRO A 51 38.90 -0.26 -21.51
N GLY A 52 38.64 -1.14 -20.54
CA GLY A 52 37.93 -0.82 -19.30
C GLY A 52 36.40 -0.78 -19.47
N LYS A 53 35.72 0.07 -18.67
CA LYS A 53 34.28 0.26 -18.75
C LYS A 53 33.91 0.96 -20.07
N THR A 54 33.03 0.35 -20.85
CA THR A 54 32.62 0.84 -22.18
C THR A 54 31.10 0.79 -22.35
N VAL A 55 30.58 1.35 -23.45
CA VAL A 55 29.13 1.36 -23.76
C VAL A 55 28.78 0.41 -24.93
N THR A 56 29.79 -0.13 -25.61
CA THR A 56 29.64 -0.93 -26.83
C THR A 56 30.65 -2.07 -26.87
N ALA A 57 30.19 -3.28 -27.20
CA ALA A 57 31.02 -4.46 -27.41
C ALA A 57 31.81 -4.42 -28.74
N GLY A 58 31.45 -3.55 -29.68
CA GLY A 58 32.01 -3.52 -31.04
C GLY A 58 31.34 -4.51 -31.99
N LEU A 59 30.13 -4.96 -31.66
CA LEU A 59 29.34 -5.95 -32.38
C LEU A 59 28.00 -5.32 -32.80
N GLU A 60 27.89 -4.91 -34.07
CA GLU A 60 26.82 -4.04 -34.61
C GLU A 60 25.37 -4.52 -34.36
N VAL A 61 25.16 -5.80 -34.05
CA VAL A 61 23.83 -6.35 -33.69
C VAL A 61 23.60 -6.28 -32.18
N PHE A 62 24.58 -6.68 -31.37
CA PHE A 62 24.55 -6.57 -29.91
C PHE A 62 24.44 -5.11 -29.48
N ASP A 63 25.28 -4.22 -30.04
CA ASP A 63 25.32 -2.80 -29.67
C ASP A 63 23.99 -2.08 -29.97
N ARG A 64 23.29 -2.49 -31.03
CA ARG A 64 21.93 -2.00 -31.33
C ARG A 64 20.90 -2.47 -30.30
N LYS A 65 20.96 -3.72 -29.88
CA LYS A 65 20.06 -4.29 -28.86
C LYS A 65 20.33 -3.65 -27.49
N ALA A 66 21.60 -3.60 -27.07
CA ALA A 66 22.08 -2.92 -25.87
C ALA A 66 21.59 -1.45 -25.80
N ALA A 67 21.66 -0.72 -26.91
CA ALA A 67 21.17 0.66 -26.97
C ALA A 67 19.65 0.81 -26.72
N VAL A 68 18.82 -0.20 -27.06
CA VAL A 68 17.36 -0.17 -26.77
C VAL A 68 17.08 -0.19 -25.27
N TYR A 69 17.92 -0.84 -24.48
CA TYR A 69 17.81 -0.93 -23.02
C TYR A 69 18.52 0.20 -22.26
N GLY A 70 19.15 1.13 -22.97
CA GLY A 70 19.97 2.17 -22.34
C GLY A 70 21.17 1.58 -21.60
N VAL A 71 21.83 0.58 -22.19
CA VAL A 71 23.12 0.08 -21.68
C VAL A 71 24.10 1.25 -21.58
N HIS A 72 24.68 1.42 -20.39
CA HIS A 72 25.62 2.49 -20.08
C HIS A 72 26.99 1.98 -19.60
N THR A 73 27.05 0.73 -19.12
CA THR A 73 28.28 0.09 -18.68
C THR A 73 28.32 -1.36 -19.15
N ILE A 74 29.37 -1.71 -19.89
CA ILE A 74 29.83 -3.07 -20.15
C ILE A 74 31.20 -3.19 -19.49
N GLU A 75 31.36 -4.14 -18.59
CA GLU A 75 32.59 -4.41 -17.85
C GLU A 75 32.81 -5.90 -17.63
N ARG A 76 34.05 -6.35 -17.43
CA ARG A 76 34.32 -7.78 -17.22
C ARG A 76 33.73 -8.23 -15.89
N MET A 77 33.13 -9.42 -15.88
CA MET A 77 32.58 -10.02 -14.66
C MET A 77 33.69 -10.48 -13.71
N TYR A 78 34.82 -10.94 -14.28
CA TYR A 78 35.96 -11.47 -13.54
C TYR A 78 37.30 -10.94 -14.12
N PRO A 79 37.61 -9.65 -13.95
CA PRO A 79 38.81 -9.04 -14.55
C PRO A 79 40.12 -9.66 -14.03
N PHE A 80 40.17 -9.96 -12.73
CA PHE A 80 41.30 -10.58 -12.02
C PHE A 80 41.70 -11.96 -12.59
N LEU A 81 40.81 -12.67 -13.29
CA LEU A 81 41.15 -13.95 -13.94
C LEU A 81 42.22 -13.81 -15.04
N ASP A 82 42.55 -12.60 -15.51
CA ASP A 82 43.61 -12.40 -16.49
C ASP A 82 45.02 -12.76 -15.98
N HIS A 83 45.22 -12.71 -14.66
CA HIS A 83 46.49 -13.03 -13.99
C HIS A 83 46.70 -14.55 -13.80
N VAL A 84 45.64 -15.36 -13.91
CA VAL A 84 45.69 -16.83 -13.71
C VAL A 84 46.18 -17.56 -14.96
N GLU A 85 47.32 -18.27 -14.90
CA GLU A 85 47.85 -19.04 -16.03
C GLU A 85 47.02 -20.33 -16.35
N PRO A 86 46.62 -20.57 -17.62
CA PRO A 86 45.67 -21.62 -17.99
C PRO A 86 46.29 -23.04 -18.06
N THR A 87 46.18 -23.79 -16.96
CA THR A 87 46.49 -25.23 -16.88
C THR A 87 45.63 -26.09 -17.83
N PRO A 88 46.02 -27.33 -18.18
CA PRO A 88 45.22 -28.22 -19.02
C PRO A 88 43.81 -28.54 -18.47
N LYS A 89 43.59 -28.45 -17.15
CA LYS A 89 42.25 -28.60 -16.53
C LYS A 89 41.48 -27.29 -16.63
N THR A 90 42.00 -26.23 -16.01
CA THR A 90 41.30 -24.96 -15.84
C THR A 90 41.03 -24.20 -17.14
N ARG A 91 41.83 -24.43 -18.20
CA ARG A 91 41.78 -23.68 -19.47
C ARG A 91 40.40 -23.58 -20.11
N GLY A 92 39.53 -24.59 -19.98
CA GLY A 92 38.18 -24.55 -20.53
C GLY A 92 37.35 -23.41 -19.91
N ASN A 93 37.02 -23.55 -18.63
CA ASN A 93 36.17 -22.59 -17.93
C ASN A 93 36.87 -21.24 -17.70
N LEU A 94 38.18 -21.22 -17.48
CA LEU A 94 38.95 -19.97 -17.37
C LEU A 94 38.88 -19.12 -18.65
N MET A 95 38.99 -19.74 -19.83
CA MET A 95 38.88 -19.02 -21.11
C MET A 95 37.43 -18.64 -21.46
N ALA A 96 36.45 -19.28 -20.84
CA ALA A 96 35.04 -18.91 -20.92
C ALA A 96 34.73 -17.70 -20.03
N LEU A 97 35.09 -17.76 -18.74
CA LEU A 97 34.82 -16.70 -17.76
C LEU A 97 35.60 -15.39 -18.04
N ARG A 98 36.82 -15.48 -18.61
CA ARG A 98 37.53 -14.31 -19.19
C ARG A 98 36.79 -13.62 -20.34
N ARG A 99 35.72 -14.23 -20.89
CA ARG A 99 34.82 -13.67 -21.93
C ARG A 99 33.43 -13.33 -21.38
N THR A 100 33.23 -13.40 -20.07
CA THR A 100 31.96 -13.07 -19.40
C THR A 100 32.01 -11.65 -18.82
N TYR A 101 30.95 -10.88 -19.05
CA TYR A 101 30.84 -9.45 -18.76
C TYR A 101 29.53 -9.13 -18.04
N TYR A 102 29.55 -8.16 -17.13
CA TYR A 102 28.35 -7.47 -16.67
C TYR A 102 27.92 -6.42 -17.71
N VAL A 103 26.61 -6.31 -17.91
CA VAL A 103 25.97 -5.33 -18.80
C VAL A 103 24.89 -4.60 -18.00
N HIS A 104 25.19 -3.36 -17.60
CA HIS A 104 24.30 -2.50 -16.81
C HIS A 104 23.48 -1.59 -17.73
N TYR A 105 22.18 -1.49 -17.47
CA TYR A 105 21.20 -0.85 -18.36
C TYR A 105 20.16 -0.01 -17.61
N SER A 106 19.86 1.19 -18.12
CA SER A 106 18.98 2.15 -17.42
C SER A 106 17.49 1.97 -17.69
N ALA A 107 17.08 1.04 -18.57
CA ALA A 107 15.66 0.81 -18.84
C ALA A 107 14.95 0.09 -17.69
N ASP A 108 13.72 0.52 -17.40
CA ASP A 108 12.80 -0.14 -16.45
C ASP A 108 12.19 -1.40 -17.11
N VAL A 109 13.01 -2.46 -17.17
CA VAL A 109 12.70 -3.75 -17.79
C VAL A 109 13.31 -4.86 -16.95
N ILE A 110 12.54 -5.90 -16.65
CA ILE A 110 13.01 -7.06 -15.88
C ILE A 110 14.24 -7.72 -16.54
N PRO A 111 15.29 -8.08 -15.76
CA PRO A 111 16.53 -8.67 -16.30
C PRO A 111 16.30 -9.85 -17.26
N GLU A 112 15.36 -10.75 -16.95
CA GLU A 112 14.86 -11.86 -17.79
C GLU A 112 14.62 -11.48 -19.27
N ARG A 113 14.07 -10.27 -19.51
CA ARG A 113 13.74 -9.80 -20.87
C ARG A 113 14.93 -9.15 -21.58
N VAL A 114 15.92 -8.67 -20.83
CA VAL A 114 17.14 -8.07 -21.37
C VAL A 114 18.15 -9.15 -21.71
N SER A 115 18.38 -10.10 -20.81
CA SER A 115 19.23 -11.27 -21.05
C SER A 115 18.76 -12.04 -22.28
N ARG A 116 17.47 -12.37 -22.36
CA ARG A 116 16.91 -13.13 -23.50
C ARG A 116 17.05 -12.40 -24.84
N ASP A 117 16.98 -11.07 -24.88
CA ASP A 117 17.15 -10.33 -26.14
C ASP A 117 18.62 -10.20 -26.55
N LEU A 118 19.52 -9.96 -25.59
CA LEU A 118 20.97 -9.89 -25.85
C LEU A 118 21.55 -11.26 -26.25
N ALA A 119 21.05 -12.36 -25.69
CA ALA A 119 21.43 -13.74 -26.05
C ALA A 119 21.19 -14.08 -27.54
N LEU A 120 20.31 -13.33 -28.23
CA LEU A 120 20.00 -13.51 -29.65
C LEU A 120 20.95 -12.74 -30.60
N ALA A 121 21.95 -12.02 -30.07
CA ALA A 121 22.92 -11.34 -30.91
C ALA A 121 24.04 -12.31 -31.40
N PRO A 122 24.42 -12.29 -32.69
CA PRO A 122 25.60 -13.00 -33.16
C PRO A 122 26.87 -12.56 -32.40
N GLY A 123 27.67 -13.54 -31.97
CA GLY A 123 28.84 -13.35 -31.11
C GLY A 123 28.59 -13.60 -29.62
N ILE A 124 27.37 -13.97 -29.21
CA ILE A 124 27.00 -14.27 -27.82
C ILE A 124 26.80 -15.78 -27.61
N VAL A 125 27.32 -16.31 -26.50
CA VAL A 125 27.23 -17.73 -26.09
C VAL A 125 26.06 -17.96 -25.12
N TYR A 126 25.83 -17.00 -24.22
CA TYR A 126 24.65 -16.87 -23.37
C TYR A 126 24.53 -15.43 -22.85
N ALA A 127 23.34 -15.08 -22.37
CA ALA A 127 23.14 -13.97 -21.44
C ALA A 127 22.13 -14.38 -20.36
N GLU A 128 22.41 -14.01 -19.11
CA GLU A 128 21.85 -14.60 -17.88
C GLU A 128 21.64 -13.52 -16.79
N GLN A 129 21.08 -13.89 -15.62
CA GLN A 129 20.75 -12.99 -14.50
C GLN A 129 21.65 -13.22 -13.27
N VAL A 130 21.67 -12.27 -12.33
CA VAL A 130 22.50 -12.30 -11.09
C VAL A 130 21.60 -12.52 -9.86
N PRO A 131 21.85 -13.49 -8.96
CA PRO A 131 20.93 -13.87 -7.85
C PRO A 131 21.36 -13.42 -6.42
N VAL A 132 20.46 -13.52 -5.41
CA VAL A 132 20.50 -12.79 -4.11
C VAL A 132 19.95 -13.63 -2.88
N ASN A 133 20.57 -13.62 -1.66
CA ASN A 133 20.42 -14.71 -0.60
C ASN A 133 20.40 -14.31 0.93
N ARG A 134 19.65 -14.99 1.87
CA ARG A 134 19.34 -14.56 3.30
C ARG A 134 19.53 -15.56 4.50
N ILE A 135 19.55 -15.07 5.78
CA ILE A 135 19.72 -15.84 7.07
C ILE A 135 19.00 -15.24 8.33
N TRP A 136 18.55 -16.02 9.37
CA TRP A 136 17.97 -15.51 10.67
C TRP A 136 17.69 -16.54 11.86
N GLY A 137 17.98 -16.23 13.16
CA GLY A 137 17.06 -16.51 14.31
C GLY A 137 17.50 -17.19 15.68
N PRO A 138 16.79 -16.97 16.85
CA PRO A 138 17.28 -17.19 18.26
C PRO A 138 16.28 -17.92 19.29
N VAL A 139 16.50 -18.30 20.60
CA VAL A 139 17.65 -18.59 21.55
C VAL A 139 17.36 -19.72 22.62
N ARG A 140 18.37 -20.54 23.07
CA ARG A 140 18.59 -21.28 24.41
C ARG A 140 18.22 -22.79 24.46
N TRP A 141 18.77 -23.74 25.28
CA TRP A 141 19.82 -23.97 26.35
C TRP A 141 20.03 -25.54 26.44
N GLU A 142 20.88 -26.30 27.19
CA GLU A 142 22.08 -26.32 28.09
C GLU A 142 22.43 -27.85 28.29
N ARG A 143 23.59 -28.40 28.73
CA ARG A 143 25.01 -27.99 28.90
C ARG A 143 25.94 -29.16 29.37
N ILE A 144 27.18 -29.37 28.85
CA ILE A 144 28.46 -29.82 29.54
C ILE A 144 29.70 -29.91 28.59
N ASP A 145 30.90 -29.77 29.18
CA ASP A 145 32.28 -29.44 28.71
C ASP A 145 33.07 -30.46 27.81
N PRO A 146 34.20 -30.09 27.12
CA PRO A 146 35.32 -29.27 27.65
C PRO A 146 35.85 -28.06 26.84
N ASN A 147 35.91 -26.94 27.57
CA ASN A 147 37.07 -26.07 27.83
C ASN A 147 37.20 -24.70 27.12
N ASP A 148 36.39 -24.40 26.10
CA ASP A 148 36.06 -22.99 25.83
C ASP A 148 34.81 -22.58 26.66
N PRO A 149 34.73 -21.39 27.26
CA PRO A 149 33.70 -21.03 28.26
C PRO A 149 32.24 -21.23 27.84
N ARG A 150 31.95 -21.29 26.53
CA ARG A 150 30.62 -21.58 25.97
C ARG A 150 30.55 -22.94 25.25
N PHE A 151 31.66 -23.66 25.08
CA PHE A 151 31.68 -24.99 24.46
C PHE A 151 30.71 -25.95 25.12
N SER A 152 30.57 -25.86 26.44
CA SER A 152 29.58 -26.67 27.17
C SER A 152 28.14 -26.48 26.67
N ASN A 153 27.83 -25.41 25.94
CA ASN A 153 26.54 -25.13 25.32
C ASN A 153 26.53 -25.39 23.79
N GLN A 154 27.68 -25.74 23.18
CA GLN A 154 27.84 -26.10 21.77
C GLN A 154 27.61 -27.62 21.55
N THR A 155 26.44 -28.11 21.97
CA THR A 155 26.06 -29.53 21.87
C THR A 155 25.99 -30.04 20.43
N GLU A 156 25.85 -29.16 19.44
CA GLU A 156 25.99 -29.44 18.01
C GLU A 156 27.31 -30.18 17.68
N LEU A 157 28.41 -29.79 18.31
CA LEU A 157 29.73 -30.38 18.08
C LEU A 157 29.82 -31.82 18.65
N GLN A 158 29.11 -32.07 19.76
CA GLN A 158 29.02 -33.39 20.39
C GLN A 158 28.21 -34.36 19.52
N VAL A 159 27.06 -33.93 18.98
CA VAL A 159 26.22 -34.80 18.12
C VAL A 159 26.96 -35.19 16.83
N MET A 160 27.78 -34.27 16.29
CA MET A 160 28.67 -34.50 15.14
C MET A 160 29.91 -35.37 15.45
N LYS A 161 30.16 -35.74 16.71
CA LYS A 161 31.34 -36.47 17.20
C LYS A 161 32.67 -35.78 16.89
N LEU A 162 32.67 -34.44 16.97
CA LEU A 162 33.85 -33.62 16.71
C LEU A 162 34.95 -33.79 17.77
N PRO A 163 34.67 -33.85 19.09
CA PRO A 163 35.70 -34.11 20.09
C PRO A 163 36.48 -35.40 19.86
N GLU A 164 35.80 -36.50 19.52
CA GLU A 164 36.44 -37.76 19.19
C GLU A 164 37.19 -37.71 17.85
N ALA A 165 36.69 -36.94 16.87
CA ALA A 165 37.38 -36.71 15.60
C ALA A 165 38.68 -35.93 15.80
N TRP A 166 38.68 -34.91 16.66
CA TRP A 166 39.86 -34.17 17.05
C TRP A 166 40.88 -35.11 17.71
N ASP A 167 40.47 -36.01 18.62
CA ASP A 167 41.39 -36.98 19.23
C ASP A 167 42.00 -38.00 18.22
N VAL A 168 41.48 -38.08 16.99
CA VAL A 168 42.11 -38.76 15.84
C VAL A 168 43.00 -37.82 15.00
N VAL A 169 42.61 -36.55 14.85
CA VAL A 169 43.36 -35.53 14.08
C VAL A 169 43.10 -34.10 14.57
N LYS A 170 44.12 -33.47 15.17
CA LYS A 170 44.14 -32.03 15.55
C LYS A 170 45.08 -31.17 14.71
N GLY A 171 45.78 -31.79 13.76
CA GLY A 171 47.11 -31.32 13.36
C GLY A 171 48.16 -31.56 14.46
N SER A 172 49.43 -31.34 14.13
CA SER A 172 50.55 -31.26 15.06
C SER A 172 51.56 -30.24 14.56
N ASP A 173 52.43 -29.69 15.41
CA ASP A 173 53.46 -28.72 15.04
C ASP A 173 54.12 -29.04 13.68
N GLY A 174 53.98 -28.14 12.70
CA GLY A 174 54.50 -28.32 11.33
C GLY A 174 53.59 -29.07 10.35
N THR A 175 52.36 -29.45 10.74
CA THR A 175 51.30 -29.82 9.80
C THR A 175 50.79 -28.53 9.13
N PRO A 176 50.67 -28.46 7.79
CA PRO A 176 50.00 -27.34 7.15
C PRO A 176 48.56 -27.23 7.66
N LYS A 177 48.12 -26.02 8.01
CA LYS A 177 46.70 -25.75 8.24
C LYS A 177 45.95 -25.77 6.91
N VAL A 178 44.66 -26.11 6.98
CA VAL A 178 43.76 -26.16 5.82
C VAL A 178 43.03 -24.82 5.70
N VAL A 179 43.12 -24.15 4.55
CA VAL A 179 42.50 -22.82 4.39
C VAL A 179 40.99 -22.98 4.11
N ILE A 180 40.16 -22.44 5.00
CA ILE A 180 38.71 -22.34 4.86
C ILE A 180 38.36 -20.88 4.51
N ALA A 181 37.84 -20.66 3.31
CA ALA A 181 37.30 -19.37 2.92
C ALA A 181 35.83 -19.24 3.33
N ILE A 182 35.47 -18.11 3.92
CA ILE A 182 34.11 -17.75 4.32
C ILE A 182 33.61 -16.67 3.34
N VAL A 183 32.86 -17.11 2.32
CA VAL A 183 32.28 -16.21 1.30
C VAL A 183 30.90 -15.78 1.76
N ASP A 184 30.83 -14.60 2.37
CA ASP A 184 29.68 -14.17 3.18
C ASP A 184 29.57 -12.63 3.22
N GLY A 185 28.75 -12.06 4.10
CA GLY A 185 28.58 -10.61 4.27
C GLY A 185 29.76 -9.84 4.91
N GLY A 186 30.97 -10.40 4.81
CA GLY A 186 32.15 -9.97 5.56
C GLY A 186 32.14 -10.45 7.01
N GLY A 187 33.23 -10.25 7.73
CA GLY A 187 33.30 -10.66 9.14
C GLY A 187 34.39 -9.96 9.93
N GLU A 188 34.16 -9.81 11.24
CA GLU A 188 35.14 -9.21 12.16
C GLU A 188 36.23 -10.24 12.48
N TRP A 189 37.20 -10.36 11.57
CA TRP A 189 38.32 -11.28 11.68
C TRP A 189 39.19 -11.01 12.92
N ARG A 190 39.17 -9.80 13.49
CA ARG A 190 39.90 -9.45 14.71
C ARG A 190 39.27 -10.00 15.99
N HIS A 191 38.08 -10.59 15.90
CA HIS A 191 37.39 -11.25 17.01
C HIS A 191 38.33 -12.19 17.76
N GLU A 192 38.28 -12.19 19.09
CA GLU A 192 39.26 -12.87 19.96
C GLU A 192 39.46 -14.36 19.63
N ASP A 193 38.37 -15.07 19.33
CA ASP A 193 38.39 -16.49 18.92
C ASP A 193 38.59 -16.74 17.42
N LEU A 194 38.71 -15.70 16.59
CA LEU A 194 39.00 -15.85 15.16
C LEU A 194 40.46 -15.48 14.85
N ARG A 195 40.96 -14.38 15.43
CA ARG A 195 42.23 -13.71 15.08
C ARG A 195 43.50 -14.58 15.04
N ALA A 196 43.56 -15.70 15.77
CA ALA A 196 44.71 -16.62 15.76
C ALA A 196 44.60 -17.75 14.71
N ASN A 197 43.44 -17.85 14.05
CA ASN A 197 43.18 -18.68 12.87
C ASN A 197 42.90 -17.83 11.63
N VAL A 198 43.06 -16.51 11.62
CA VAL A 198 42.88 -15.72 10.39
C VAL A 198 44.00 -16.02 9.40
N TRP A 199 43.61 -16.33 8.16
CA TRP A 199 44.55 -16.54 7.06
C TRP A 199 45.29 -15.24 6.73
N THR A 200 46.53 -15.35 6.26
CA THR A 200 47.32 -14.18 5.81
C THR A 200 47.91 -14.44 4.43
N ASN A 201 47.75 -13.51 3.50
CA ASN A 201 48.50 -13.52 2.24
C ASN A 201 49.98 -13.23 2.55
N GLU A 202 50.88 -14.21 2.39
CA GLU A 202 52.31 -14.04 2.66
C GLU A 202 53.05 -13.23 1.57
N ASP A 203 52.44 -13.05 0.39
CA ASP A 203 53.03 -12.31 -0.73
C ASP A 203 52.68 -10.79 -0.73
N GLU A 204 51.81 -10.34 0.20
CA GLU A 204 51.39 -8.92 0.36
C GLU A 204 52.09 -8.20 1.53
N THR A 205 52.34 -6.88 1.40
CA THR A 205 52.92 -6.05 2.49
C THR A 205 51.86 -5.13 3.15
N PRO A 206 51.39 -5.43 4.38
CA PRO A 206 50.19 -4.77 4.94
C PRO A 206 50.24 -3.24 5.07
N GLY A 207 49.29 -2.57 4.40
CA GLY A 207 49.05 -1.13 4.44
C GLY A 207 50.00 -0.32 3.55
N ASN A 208 50.47 -0.88 2.44
CA ASN A 208 51.43 -0.21 1.54
C ASN A 208 50.78 0.51 0.35
N GLY A 209 49.53 0.19 -0.01
CA GLY A 209 48.81 0.73 -1.16
C GLY A 209 49.27 0.18 -2.52
N ILE A 210 49.78 -1.05 -2.56
CA ILE A 210 50.31 -1.77 -3.73
C ILE A 210 49.71 -3.18 -3.77
N ASP A 211 49.47 -3.66 -4.99
CA ASP A 211 49.18 -5.06 -5.35
C ASP A 211 50.56 -5.72 -5.56
N ASP A 212 51.14 -6.28 -4.50
CA ASP A 212 52.53 -6.79 -4.44
C ASP A 212 52.66 -8.16 -5.14
N ASP A 213 51.65 -9.03 -5.04
CA ASP A 213 51.60 -10.33 -5.71
C ASP A 213 51.13 -10.25 -7.19
N ASN A 214 50.55 -9.11 -7.58
CA ASN A 214 49.95 -8.81 -8.88
C ASN A 214 48.72 -9.70 -9.21
N ASN A 215 47.91 -10.07 -8.21
CA ASN A 215 46.63 -10.78 -8.39
C ASN A 215 45.49 -9.83 -8.83
N GLY A 216 45.62 -8.53 -8.59
CA GLY A 216 44.65 -7.48 -8.93
C GLY A 216 43.88 -6.86 -7.75
N PHE A 217 44.22 -7.20 -6.50
CA PHE A 217 43.64 -6.67 -5.27
C PHE A 217 44.76 -6.08 -4.39
N ILE A 218 44.62 -4.81 -3.98
CA ILE A 218 45.63 -4.08 -3.16
C ILE A 218 45.38 -4.35 -1.68
N ASP A 219 46.44 -4.66 -0.91
CA ASP A 219 46.38 -4.87 0.54
C ASP A 219 45.37 -5.98 0.95
N ASP A 220 45.25 -7.08 0.18
CA ASP A 220 44.27 -8.17 0.39
C ASP A 220 44.61 -9.16 1.52
N VAL A 221 45.42 -8.68 2.48
CA VAL A 221 46.17 -9.40 3.52
C VAL A 221 45.39 -10.51 4.24
N HIS A 222 44.09 -10.35 4.50
CA HIS A 222 43.27 -11.33 5.23
C HIS A 222 42.09 -11.88 4.41
N GLY A 223 42.11 -11.63 3.10
CA GLY A 223 41.01 -11.77 2.17
C GLY A 223 40.52 -10.41 1.67
N VAL A 224 39.38 -10.39 0.99
CA VAL A 224 39.00 -9.31 0.07
C VAL A 224 37.60 -8.73 0.34
N ASN A 225 37.41 -7.44 0.00
CA ASN A 225 36.15 -6.74 0.15
C ASN A 225 35.51 -6.37 -1.19
N PHE A 226 34.61 -7.24 -1.69
CA PHE A 226 33.81 -6.94 -2.88
C PHE A 226 32.61 -6.02 -2.61
N ALA A 227 32.35 -5.64 -1.35
CA ALA A 227 31.16 -4.90 -0.96
C ALA A 227 31.40 -3.38 -0.83
N ASN A 228 32.59 -2.94 -0.40
CA ASN A 228 32.87 -1.50 -0.22
C ASN A 228 32.98 -0.74 -1.56
N GLY A 229 33.34 -1.43 -2.65
CA GLY A 229 33.60 -0.83 -3.96
C GLY A 229 34.92 -0.05 -4.05
N ASP A 230 35.80 -0.16 -3.04
CA ASP A 230 37.10 0.50 -2.98
C ASP A 230 38.21 -0.55 -3.16
N VAL A 231 38.80 -0.57 -4.36
CA VAL A 231 39.88 -1.51 -4.70
C VAL A 231 41.23 -1.15 -4.03
N THR A 232 41.28 -0.12 -3.19
CA THR A 232 42.48 0.33 -2.45
C THR A 232 42.42 0.09 -0.94
N ASP A 233 41.35 -0.52 -0.45
CA ASP A 233 41.22 -1.01 0.94
C ASP A 233 40.41 -2.32 0.92
N ASN A 234 41.09 -3.47 0.89
CA ASN A 234 40.44 -4.77 0.75
C ASN A 234 40.07 -5.45 2.07
N ASP A 235 40.12 -4.75 3.22
CA ASP A 235 39.77 -5.30 4.54
C ASP A 235 38.39 -6.02 4.51
N PRO A 236 38.32 -7.35 4.68
CA PRO A 236 37.09 -8.13 4.54
C PRO A 236 36.13 -7.99 5.74
N THR A 237 36.38 -7.01 6.62
CA THR A 237 35.42 -6.54 7.62
C THR A 237 34.10 -6.12 6.95
N GLY A 238 32.98 -6.48 7.58
CA GLY A 238 31.66 -6.14 7.05
C GLY A 238 31.31 -4.65 7.18
N LEU A 239 30.42 -4.16 6.32
CA LEU A 239 30.18 -2.72 6.16
C LEU A 239 29.32 -2.13 7.29
N PRO A 240 29.60 -0.90 7.78
CA PRO A 240 28.75 -0.19 8.73
C PRO A 240 27.31 0.05 8.26
N GLN A 241 27.06 0.01 6.96
CA GLN A 241 25.75 0.16 6.30
C GLN A 241 24.95 -1.15 6.30
N THR A 242 25.60 -2.30 6.49
CA THR A 242 24.99 -3.63 6.53
C THR A 242 25.57 -4.47 7.69
N PRO A 243 25.25 -4.13 8.95
CA PRO A 243 25.79 -4.82 10.13
C PRO A 243 25.32 -6.27 10.29
N ASP A 244 24.13 -6.67 9.82
CA ASP A 244 23.68 -8.07 9.93
C ASP A 244 24.41 -8.99 8.93
N ASN A 245 24.81 -8.49 7.75
CA ASN A 245 25.76 -9.12 6.82
C ASN A 245 27.09 -9.42 7.53
N ALA A 246 27.68 -8.40 8.17
CA ALA A 246 28.96 -8.49 8.89
C ALA A 246 28.89 -9.51 10.04
N ARG A 247 27.82 -9.43 10.81
CA ARG A 247 27.51 -10.34 11.93
C ARG A 247 27.31 -11.78 11.44
N HIS A 248 26.72 -11.96 10.26
CA HIS A 248 26.49 -13.27 9.69
C HIS A 248 27.79 -13.98 9.28
N GLY A 249 28.65 -13.33 8.48
CA GLY A 249 29.94 -13.92 8.10
C GLY A 249 30.85 -14.18 9.30
N THR A 250 30.85 -13.28 10.30
CA THR A 250 31.53 -13.51 11.59
C THR A 250 31.02 -14.80 12.28
N ALA A 251 29.72 -15.10 12.20
CA ALA A 251 29.10 -16.28 12.81
C ALA A 251 29.33 -17.58 12.03
N ALA A 252 29.41 -17.50 10.70
CA ALA A 252 29.81 -18.61 9.84
C ALA A 252 31.30 -18.96 10.06
N ALA A 253 32.18 -17.97 10.16
CA ALA A 253 33.60 -18.16 10.44
C ALA A 253 33.86 -18.88 11.76
N GLY A 254 33.20 -18.47 12.85
CA GLY A 254 33.33 -19.12 14.15
C GLY A 254 32.85 -20.57 14.14
N SER A 255 31.72 -20.85 13.49
CA SER A 255 31.19 -22.21 13.33
C SER A 255 32.17 -23.13 12.60
N ALA A 256 32.90 -22.60 11.61
CA ALA A 256 33.89 -23.36 10.85
C ALA A 256 35.20 -23.60 11.63
N SER A 257 35.83 -22.54 12.17
CA SER A 257 37.18 -22.64 12.76
C SER A 257 37.53 -21.52 13.76
N ALA A 258 36.61 -21.16 14.66
CA ALA A 258 37.02 -20.51 15.91
C ALA A 258 38.11 -21.34 16.63
N VAL A 259 39.02 -20.66 17.34
CA VAL A 259 40.26 -21.22 17.90
C VAL A 259 39.95 -22.06 19.14
N THR A 260 39.65 -23.34 18.92
CA THR A 260 39.32 -24.33 19.95
C THR A 260 40.41 -24.47 21.03
N ASP A 261 39.99 -24.61 22.29
CA ASP A 261 40.83 -24.79 23.48
C ASP A 261 41.75 -23.59 23.79
N ASN A 262 41.27 -22.36 23.49
CA ASN A 262 41.95 -21.10 23.80
C ASN A 262 41.52 -20.49 25.15
N PHE A 263 40.55 -21.11 25.86
CA PHE A 263 39.91 -20.64 27.10
C PHE A 263 39.01 -19.39 26.94
N VAL A 264 38.60 -19.05 25.73
CA VAL A 264 37.76 -17.90 25.39
C VAL A 264 36.60 -18.36 24.49
N GLY A 265 35.43 -17.73 24.67
CA GLY A 265 34.29 -17.95 23.78
C GLY A 265 33.87 -19.39 23.47
N VAL A 266 34.14 -19.80 22.24
CA VAL A 266 33.52 -20.91 21.48
C VAL A 266 34.57 -21.65 20.66
N ALA A 267 34.37 -22.96 20.50
CA ALA A 267 35.18 -23.78 19.60
C ALA A 267 34.63 -23.74 18.16
N GLY A 268 35.51 -23.86 17.18
CA GLY A 268 35.15 -24.14 15.78
C GLY A 268 35.15 -25.63 15.47
N ALA A 269 34.54 -26.04 14.35
CA ALA A 269 34.53 -27.43 13.93
C ALA A 269 35.92 -27.97 13.50
N SER A 270 36.78 -27.15 12.88
CA SER A 270 38.16 -27.52 12.56
C SER A 270 39.18 -27.04 13.59
N TRP A 271 40.09 -27.92 13.99
CA TRP A 271 41.23 -27.64 14.87
C TRP A 271 42.48 -27.16 14.09
N ASN A 272 42.63 -27.56 12.81
CA ASN A 272 43.81 -27.30 11.98
C ASN A 272 43.43 -26.56 10.70
N ALA A 273 42.85 -25.37 10.84
CA ALA A 273 42.44 -24.55 9.70
C ALA A 273 42.72 -23.06 9.90
N GLU A 274 42.66 -22.33 8.79
CA GLU A 274 42.67 -20.88 8.76
C GLU A 274 41.41 -20.33 8.09
N LEU A 275 41.07 -19.09 8.42
CA LEU A 275 39.86 -18.38 8.02
C LEU A 275 40.22 -17.21 7.12
N MET A 276 40.09 -17.43 5.82
CA MET A 276 40.11 -16.37 4.82
C MET A 276 38.71 -15.73 4.78
N HIS A 277 38.61 -14.45 5.11
CA HIS A 277 37.33 -13.74 5.14
C HIS A 277 37.08 -13.07 3.80
N ILE A 278 35.89 -13.21 3.23
CA ILE A 278 35.55 -12.60 1.94
C ILE A 278 34.22 -11.87 2.08
N ASN A 279 34.24 -10.55 1.99
CA ASN A 279 33.04 -9.75 2.03
C ASN A 279 32.41 -9.68 0.63
N ALA A 280 31.49 -10.61 0.39
CA ALA A 280 30.64 -10.72 -0.78
C ALA A 280 29.23 -10.13 -0.57
N GLY A 281 29.00 -9.42 0.54
CA GLY A 281 27.73 -8.80 0.88
C GLY A 281 27.29 -7.72 -0.12
N CYS A 282 26.00 -7.43 -0.18
CA CYS A 282 25.47 -6.32 -0.95
C CYS A 282 25.75 -4.98 -0.21
N PRO A 283 26.25 -3.92 -0.88
CA PRO A 283 26.74 -2.69 -0.24
C PRO A 283 25.73 -1.92 0.63
N ILE A 284 24.43 -2.10 0.36
CA ILE A 284 23.33 -1.31 0.92
C ILE A 284 22.12 -2.18 1.33
N SER A 285 22.28 -3.51 1.40
CA SER A 285 21.18 -4.42 1.67
C SER A 285 21.61 -5.54 2.62
N ASP A 286 21.00 -5.55 3.80
CA ASP A 286 21.37 -6.45 4.91
C ASP A 286 20.68 -7.81 4.79
N GLY A 287 21.42 -8.88 5.10
CA GLY A 287 21.01 -10.25 4.85
C GLY A 287 21.04 -10.62 3.36
N PHE A 288 21.99 -10.08 2.58
CA PHE A 288 22.12 -10.31 1.14
C PHE A 288 23.57 -10.41 0.64
N ILE A 289 23.83 -11.45 -0.16
CA ILE A 289 25.08 -11.70 -0.88
C ILE A 289 24.90 -11.28 -2.34
N CYS A 290 25.78 -10.40 -2.84
CA CYS A 290 25.81 -9.94 -4.23
C CYS A 290 27.03 -10.51 -4.99
N SER A 291 28.22 -10.46 -4.37
CA SER A 291 29.49 -10.83 -5.03
C SER A 291 29.94 -12.27 -4.72
N GLY A 292 28.98 -13.18 -4.47
CA GLY A 292 29.25 -14.54 -3.98
C GLY A 292 30.08 -15.39 -4.94
N TYR A 293 29.77 -15.39 -6.24
CA TYR A 293 30.51 -16.16 -7.24
C TYR A 293 31.91 -15.60 -7.54
N PRO A 294 32.12 -14.26 -7.64
CA PRO A 294 33.46 -13.65 -7.57
C PRO A 294 34.25 -14.08 -6.33
N GLY A 295 33.63 -14.07 -5.15
CA GLY A 295 34.26 -14.52 -3.90
C GLY A 295 34.71 -15.98 -3.90
N ILE A 296 33.91 -16.89 -4.47
CA ILE A 296 34.28 -18.30 -4.64
C ILE A 296 35.51 -18.46 -5.55
N LEU A 297 35.65 -17.65 -6.60
CA LEU A 297 36.82 -17.71 -7.49
C LEU A 297 38.07 -17.09 -6.85
N TYR A 298 37.93 -15.95 -6.18
CA TYR A 298 39.03 -15.35 -5.40
C TYR A 298 39.57 -16.35 -4.38
N ALA A 299 38.69 -16.97 -3.58
CA ALA A 299 39.09 -17.99 -2.59
C ALA A 299 39.92 -19.13 -3.21
N ALA A 300 39.46 -19.67 -4.35
CA ALA A 300 40.13 -20.77 -5.04
C ALA A 300 41.46 -20.35 -5.70
N MET A 301 41.61 -19.08 -6.08
CA MET A 301 42.87 -18.50 -6.55
C MET A 301 43.87 -18.33 -5.41
N SER A 302 43.44 -17.74 -4.29
CA SER A 302 44.24 -17.48 -3.08
C SER A 302 44.47 -18.75 -2.22
N GLY A 303 44.30 -19.94 -2.80
CA GLY A 303 44.72 -21.21 -2.19
C GLY A 303 43.75 -21.86 -1.19
N ALA A 304 42.47 -21.46 -1.14
CA ALA A 304 41.50 -22.08 -0.25
C ALA A 304 41.27 -23.57 -0.56
N ASP A 305 41.53 -24.45 0.41
CA ASP A 305 41.21 -25.88 0.33
C ASP A 305 39.70 -26.14 0.40
N VAL A 306 38.99 -25.31 1.16
CA VAL A 306 37.54 -25.43 1.41
C VAL A 306 36.91 -24.04 1.33
N ILE A 307 35.76 -23.91 0.66
CA ILE A 307 35.03 -22.64 0.52
C ILE A 307 33.61 -22.85 1.05
N ASN A 308 33.25 -22.14 2.11
CA ASN A 308 31.91 -22.16 2.66
C ASN A 308 31.04 -21.05 2.05
N ALA A 309 30.01 -21.46 1.32
CA ALA A 309 28.88 -20.64 0.93
C ALA A 309 27.71 -20.90 1.89
N SER A 310 27.57 -20.05 2.91
CA SER A 310 26.50 -20.13 3.94
C SER A 310 25.08 -19.81 3.41
N TRP A 311 24.92 -19.76 2.09
CA TRP A 311 23.77 -19.19 1.40
C TRP A 311 23.32 -20.08 0.23
N SER A 312 22.07 -19.92 -0.17
CA SER A 312 21.47 -20.52 -1.36
C SER A 312 20.49 -19.54 -1.99
N SER A 313 20.42 -19.54 -3.32
CA SER A 313 19.41 -18.86 -4.12
C SER A 313 18.57 -19.87 -4.86
N ARG A 314 17.25 -19.75 -4.76
CA ARG A 314 16.32 -20.46 -5.63
C ARG A 314 16.18 -19.67 -6.93
N LEU A 315 16.74 -20.21 -8.01
CA LEU A 315 16.52 -19.70 -9.36
C LEU A 315 15.14 -20.16 -9.87
N ARG A 316 14.60 -19.47 -10.89
CA ARG A 316 13.39 -19.93 -11.59
C ARG A 316 13.69 -21.18 -12.43
N ASP A 317 12.69 -22.05 -12.64
CA ASP A 317 12.90 -23.38 -13.22
C ASP A 317 13.38 -23.38 -14.68
N ASP A 318 13.21 -22.25 -15.39
CA ASP A 318 13.72 -21.97 -16.74
C ASP A 318 15.19 -21.50 -16.77
N GLN A 319 15.74 -21.05 -15.64
CA GLN A 319 17.08 -20.47 -15.55
C GLN A 319 18.16 -21.55 -15.46
N VAL A 320 18.70 -21.94 -16.63
CA VAL A 320 20.05 -22.52 -16.71
C VAL A 320 21.05 -21.37 -16.65
N VAL A 321 21.89 -21.35 -15.61
CA VAL A 321 22.85 -20.27 -15.36
C VAL A 321 24.27 -20.81 -15.49
N ARG A 322 24.74 -20.89 -16.75
CA ARG A 322 25.99 -21.55 -17.11
C ARG A 322 27.21 -20.85 -16.51
N HIS A 323 27.15 -19.56 -16.21
CA HIS A 323 28.26 -18.88 -15.55
C HIS A 323 28.46 -19.35 -14.10
N ILE A 324 27.39 -19.77 -13.42
CA ILE A 324 27.48 -20.37 -12.07
C ILE A 324 28.12 -21.75 -12.17
N ASP A 325 27.63 -22.63 -13.05
CA ASP A 325 28.23 -23.96 -13.28
C ASP A 325 29.74 -23.83 -13.63
N GLN A 326 30.08 -22.93 -14.58
CA GLN A 326 31.46 -22.66 -14.98
C GLN A 326 32.34 -22.15 -13.82
N THR A 327 31.79 -21.33 -12.93
CA THR A 327 32.47 -20.79 -11.75
C THR A 327 32.74 -21.88 -10.71
N LEU A 328 31.72 -22.66 -10.37
CA LEU A 328 31.81 -23.72 -9.36
C LEU A 328 32.73 -24.85 -9.85
N ASP A 329 32.66 -25.25 -11.13
CA ASP A 329 33.64 -26.15 -11.74
C ASP A 329 35.06 -25.58 -11.70
N LEU A 330 35.27 -24.30 -12.03
CA LEU A 330 36.63 -23.72 -12.11
C LEU A 330 37.30 -23.68 -10.74
N ALA A 331 36.61 -23.23 -9.70
CA ALA A 331 37.12 -23.25 -8.32
C ALA A 331 37.42 -24.69 -7.85
N THR A 332 36.59 -25.66 -8.23
CA THR A 332 36.83 -27.08 -7.93
C THR A 332 38.05 -27.63 -8.69
N ASP A 333 38.27 -27.19 -9.94
CA ASP A 333 39.43 -27.58 -10.76
C ASP A 333 40.74 -26.86 -10.37
N MET A 334 40.65 -25.71 -9.70
CA MET A 334 41.77 -25.01 -9.06
C MET A 334 42.28 -25.74 -7.82
N GLY A 335 41.38 -26.37 -7.03
CA GLY A 335 41.76 -27.18 -5.88
C GLY A 335 40.87 -27.05 -4.64
N ALA A 336 39.80 -26.25 -4.70
CA ALA A 336 38.94 -25.94 -3.57
C ALA A 336 37.67 -26.82 -3.49
N LEU A 337 37.30 -27.31 -2.31
CA LEU A 337 35.99 -27.92 -2.06
C LEU A 337 34.96 -26.87 -1.64
N ILE A 338 33.96 -26.64 -2.47
CA ILE A 338 32.83 -25.76 -2.13
C ILE A 338 31.81 -26.54 -1.28
N VAL A 339 31.43 -25.97 -0.14
CA VAL A 339 30.42 -26.48 0.80
C VAL A 339 29.31 -25.45 0.90
N ALA A 340 28.04 -25.87 0.75
CA ALA A 340 26.92 -24.93 0.62
C ALA A 340 25.71 -25.27 1.49
N ALA A 341 25.06 -24.23 2.01
CA ALA A 341 23.76 -24.33 2.68
C ALA A 341 22.67 -24.80 1.70
N ALA A 342 21.87 -25.82 2.04
CA ALA A 342 20.83 -26.33 1.15
C ALA A 342 19.62 -25.37 0.96
N GLY A 343 19.48 -24.34 1.81
CA GLY A 343 18.36 -23.40 1.82
C GLY A 343 17.33 -23.68 2.92
N ASN A 344 16.47 -22.69 3.18
CA ASN A 344 15.63 -22.61 4.38
C ASN A 344 14.10 -22.55 4.08
N GLY A 345 13.65 -23.23 3.01
CA GLY A 345 12.26 -23.15 2.51
C GLY A 345 11.39 -24.41 2.70
N ASP A 346 11.84 -25.43 3.43
CA ASP A 346 11.16 -26.73 3.62
C ASP A 346 10.65 -27.41 2.32
N TYR A 347 11.45 -27.37 1.26
CA TYR A 347 11.15 -28.06 0.01
C TYR A 347 12.28 -28.96 -0.50
N SER A 348 11.95 -29.79 -1.48
CA SER A 348 12.88 -30.73 -2.11
C SER A 348 13.69 -30.04 -3.22
N ILE A 349 15.01 -29.91 -3.07
CA ILE A 349 15.90 -29.39 -4.13
C ILE A 349 16.10 -30.40 -5.28
N ASP A 350 15.61 -31.63 -5.13
CA ASP A 350 15.34 -32.56 -6.25
C ASP A 350 14.31 -32.00 -7.26
N VAL A 351 13.59 -30.92 -6.90
CA VAL A 351 12.63 -30.21 -7.75
C VAL A 351 13.18 -28.83 -8.15
N PHE A 352 13.44 -27.95 -7.17
CA PHE A 352 13.78 -26.54 -7.41
C PHE A 352 15.28 -26.26 -7.67
N ARG A 353 15.61 -25.10 -8.26
CA ARG A 353 16.96 -24.73 -8.70
C ARG A 353 17.76 -23.95 -7.63
N ASP A 354 18.06 -24.61 -6.52
CA ASP A 354 18.82 -24.00 -5.40
C ASP A 354 20.33 -24.00 -5.64
N TYR A 355 20.93 -22.85 -5.99
CA TYR A 355 22.37 -22.71 -6.21
C TYR A 355 23.06 -21.91 -5.09
N PRO A 356 24.30 -22.26 -4.70
CA PRO A 356 25.18 -23.26 -5.33
C PRO A 356 24.91 -24.71 -4.89
N ALA A 357 24.02 -24.93 -3.92
CA ALA A 357 23.79 -26.23 -3.29
C ALA A 357 23.49 -27.41 -4.25
N ARG A 358 22.71 -27.19 -5.31
CA ARG A 358 22.33 -28.22 -6.29
C ARG A 358 23.48 -28.64 -7.22
N HIS A 359 24.58 -27.89 -7.30
CA HIS A 359 25.65 -28.18 -8.26
C HIS A 359 26.36 -29.52 -7.93
N PRO A 360 26.55 -30.46 -8.88
CA PRO A 360 27.02 -31.83 -8.58
C PRO A 360 28.39 -31.94 -7.87
N ARG A 361 29.21 -30.89 -7.91
CA ARG A 361 30.54 -30.84 -7.26
C ARG A 361 30.55 -30.07 -5.93
N VAL A 362 29.42 -29.53 -5.49
CA VAL A 362 29.26 -28.81 -4.22
C VAL A 362 28.78 -29.77 -3.12
N LEU A 363 29.36 -29.67 -1.93
CA LEU A 363 28.87 -30.39 -0.75
C LEU A 363 27.62 -29.70 -0.21
N SER A 364 26.44 -30.11 -0.68
CA SER A 364 25.15 -29.57 -0.22
C SER A 364 24.80 -30.03 1.20
N VAL A 365 24.51 -29.09 2.10
CA VAL A 365 24.28 -29.37 3.53
C VAL A 365 22.90 -28.90 4.01
N GLY A 366 22.05 -29.86 4.39
CA GLY A 366 20.79 -29.61 5.09
C GLY A 366 20.96 -29.43 6.60
N ALA A 367 19.91 -28.94 7.26
CA ALA A 367 19.89 -28.67 8.69
C ALA A 367 19.07 -29.72 9.46
N THR A 368 19.63 -30.25 10.56
CA THR A 368 18.86 -30.90 11.63
C THR A 368 18.59 -29.91 12.78
N GLN A 369 17.72 -30.33 13.70
CA GLN A 369 17.68 -29.78 15.06
C GLN A 369 19.07 -29.86 15.72
N LYS A 370 19.26 -29.10 16.80
CA LYS A 370 20.53 -29.01 17.51
C LYS A 370 21.01 -30.35 18.07
N ASP A 371 20.21 -30.92 18.99
CA ASP A 371 20.56 -32.07 19.80
C ASP A 371 20.02 -33.40 19.26
N THR A 372 19.31 -33.35 18.13
CA THR A 372 18.67 -34.53 17.53
C THR A 372 18.85 -34.56 16.02
N ARG A 373 18.84 -35.79 15.49
CA ARG A 373 18.97 -36.09 14.06
C ARG A 373 17.71 -35.81 13.24
N VAL A 374 16.69 -35.21 13.85
CA VAL A 374 15.46 -34.81 13.16
C VAL A 374 15.78 -33.61 12.26
N LYS A 375 15.40 -33.68 11.00
CA LYS A 375 15.41 -32.59 10.02
C LYS A 375 14.81 -31.33 10.65
N ALA A 376 15.51 -30.20 10.57
CA ALA A 376 14.93 -28.92 10.96
C ALA A 376 13.75 -28.59 10.03
N VAL A 377 12.66 -28.07 10.58
CA VAL A 377 11.42 -27.83 9.80
C VAL A 377 11.73 -27.00 8.56
N PHE A 378 12.37 -25.84 8.71
CA PHE A 378 12.76 -24.98 7.58
C PHE A 378 13.76 -25.60 6.60
N SER A 379 14.48 -26.67 6.93
CA SER A 379 15.55 -27.17 6.05
C SER A 379 14.98 -27.62 4.71
N ASN A 380 15.56 -27.14 3.62
CA ASN A 380 15.44 -27.82 2.34
C ASN A 380 15.96 -29.27 2.46
N TYR A 381 15.44 -30.16 1.61
CA TYR A 381 15.75 -31.59 1.61
C TYR A 381 15.84 -32.13 0.18
N GLY A 382 16.00 -33.45 0.02
CA GLY A 382 16.19 -34.11 -1.28
C GLY A 382 17.37 -35.07 -1.26
N ARG A 383 17.51 -35.85 -2.32
CA ARG A 383 18.68 -36.71 -2.58
C ARG A 383 19.87 -35.92 -3.12
N LEU A 384 19.65 -34.75 -3.69
CA LEU A 384 20.73 -33.83 -4.09
C LEU A 384 21.37 -33.14 -2.88
N VAL A 385 20.65 -33.00 -1.75
CA VAL A 385 21.31 -32.68 -0.47
C VAL A 385 22.25 -33.82 -0.12
N ASN A 386 23.54 -33.53 0.02
CA ASN A 386 24.56 -34.58 0.18
C ASN A 386 24.52 -35.15 1.61
N VAL A 387 24.47 -34.26 2.61
CA VAL A 387 24.50 -34.56 4.05
C VAL A 387 23.68 -33.54 4.85
N PHE A 388 23.41 -33.83 6.11
CA PHE A 388 22.76 -32.93 7.07
C PHE A 388 23.65 -32.72 8.31
N ALA A 389 23.67 -31.51 8.85
CA ALA A 389 24.36 -31.18 10.10
C ALA A 389 23.44 -30.31 10.98
N PRO A 390 23.73 -30.08 12.28
CA PRO A 390 22.93 -29.20 13.12
C PRO A 390 22.81 -27.80 12.49
N GLY A 391 21.62 -27.21 12.52
CA GLY A 391 21.36 -25.87 11.99
C GLY A 391 20.36 -25.06 12.80
N VAL A 392 20.07 -25.51 14.02
CA VAL A 392 19.16 -24.85 14.96
C VAL A 392 19.96 -24.53 16.21
N ASP A 393 19.78 -23.33 16.75
CA ASP A 393 20.33 -22.91 18.04
C ASP A 393 21.86 -23.12 18.16
N ILE A 394 22.60 -22.77 17.10
CA ILE A 394 24.07 -22.88 17.03
C ILE A 394 24.72 -21.71 17.76
N ILE A 395 25.70 -21.96 18.64
CA ILE A 395 26.45 -20.93 19.38
C ILE A 395 27.76 -20.64 18.65
N THR A 396 27.99 -19.37 18.35
CA THR A 396 29.15 -18.92 17.57
C THR A 396 29.49 -17.45 17.85
N THR A 397 30.57 -16.97 17.25
CA THR A 397 31.09 -15.59 17.30
C THR A 397 30.14 -14.58 16.63
N GLY A 398 30.33 -13.29 16.92
CA GLY A 398 29.51 -12.19 16.40
C GLY A 398 30.25 -10.86 16.43
N SER A 399 29.78 -9.91 15.61
CA SER A 399 30.51 -8.70 15.17
C SER A 399 31.07 -7.79 16.28
N ASP A 400 30.44 -7.73 17.46
CA ASP A 400 30.87 -6.82 18.56
C ASP A 400 31.97 -7.41 19.46
N ASN A 401 32.87 -8.25 18.92
CA ASN A 401 33.76 -9.15 19.70
C ASN A 401 32.96 -9.93 20.78
N GLY A 402 31.83 -10.49 20.36
CA GLY A 402 30.84 -11.11 21.22
C GLY A 402 30.26 -12.38 20.62
N TYR A 403 29.19 -12.91 21.22
CA TYR A 403 28.70 -14.24 20.88
C TYR A 403 27.20 -14.24 20.71
N ILE A 404 26.75 -14.92 19.66
CA ILE A 404 25.34 -14.99 19.29
C ILE A 404 24.85 -16.44 19.33
N LEU A 405 23.53 -16.58 19.23
CA LEU A 405 22.89 -17.81 18.83
C LEU A 405 22.14 -17.56 17.53
N ILE A 406 22.18 -18.54 16.63
CA ILE A 406 21.66 -18.37 15.28
C ILE A 406 21.19 -19.70 14.68
N ARG A 407 20.36 -19.65 13.63
CA ARG A 407 19.79 -20.84 12.95
C ARG A 407 19.67 -20.65 11.44
N GLY A 408 19.67 -21.77 10.73
CA GLY A 408 19.67 -21.87 9.28
C GLY A 408 20.63 -22.96 8.79
N THR A 409 20.40 -23.46 7.56
CA THR A 409 21.38 -24.29 6.82
C THR A 409 22.73 -23.57 6.64
N SER A 410 22.72 -22.25 6.76
CA SER A 410 23.86 -21.32 6.84
C SER A 410 24.87 -21.62 7.94
N PHE A 411 24.52 -22.43 8.95
CA PHE A 411 25.43 -22.85 10.03
C PHE A 411 25.77 -24.33 9.98
N SER A 412 24.87 -25.14 9.43
CA SER A 412 25.14 -26.54 9.07
C SER A 412 26.28 -26.66 8.05
N SER A 413 26.31 -25.75 7.08
CA SER A 413 27.36 -25.67 6.05
C SER A 413 28.76 -25.37 6.62
N PRO A 414 29.02 -24.32 7.42
CA PRO A 414 30.36 -24.06 7.97
C PRO A 414 30.81 -25.11 8.99
N LEU A 415 29.90 -25.67 9.80
CA LEU A 415 30.21 -26.83 10.64
C LEU A 415 30.72 -28.02 9.79
N THR A 416 30.09 -28.25 8.64
CA THR A 416 30.50 -29.31 7.70
C THR A 416 31.77 -28.96 6.93
N ALA A 417 32.02 -27.68 6.64
CA ALA A 417 33.28 -27.20 6.06
C ALA A 417 34.46 -27.43 7.03
N GLY A 418 34.26 -27.22 8.33
CA GLY A 418 35.23 -27.59 9.36
C GLY A 418 35.50 -29.09 9.42
N VAL A 419 34.46 -29.94 9.28
CA VAL A 419 34.65 -31.40 9.15
C VAL A 419 35.45 -31.74 7.89
N ALA A 420 35.16 -31.11 6.74
CA ALA A 420 35.93 -31.30 5.52
C ALA A 420 37.42 -30.91 5.71
N ALA A 421 37.70 -29.85 6.47
CA ALA A 421 39.07 -29.44 6.79
C ALA A 421 39.80 -30.43 7.72
N LEU A 422 39.12 -31.07 8.67
CA LEU A 422 39.70 -32.18 9.45
C LEU A 422 40.04 -33.39 8.56
N VAL A 423 39.15 -33.74 7.61
CA VAL A 423 39.39 -34.82 6.65
C VAL A 423 40.56 -34.47 5.71
N LYS A 424 40.65 -33.22 5.23
CA LYS A 424 41.78 -32.75 4.41
C LYS A 424 43.09 -32.75 5.20
N THR A 425 43.07 -32.35 6.47
CA THR A 425 44.23 -32.47 7.39
C THR A 425 44.68 -33.92 7.53
N ARG A 426 43.74 -34.87 7.62
CA ARG A 426 44.02 -36.30 7.74
C ARG A 426 44.53 -36.94 6.44
N PHE A 427 44.00 -36.49 5.30
CA PHE A 427 44.23 -37.03 3.96
C PHE A 427 44.53 -35.90 2.95
N PRO A 428 45.70 -35.23 3.05
CA PRO A 428 45.99 -34.01 2.29
C PRO A 428 46.09 -34.22 0.77
N SER A 429 46.23 -35.45 0.30
CA SER A 429 46.25 -35.81 -1.12
C SER A 429 44.87 -35.96 -1.78
N LEU A 430 43.76 -35.77 -1.05
CA LEU A 430 42.42 -35.79 -1.65
C LEU A 430 42.20 -34.52 -2.51
N SER A 431 41.69 -34.73 -3.73
CA SER A 431 41.11 -33.67 -4.56
C SER A 431 39.76 -33.21 -3.96
N PRO A 432 39.21 -32.05 -4.38
CA PRO A 432 37.90 -31.59 -3.91
C PRO A 432 36.76 -32.58 -4.10
N ASP A 433 36.63 -33.18 -5.30
CA ASP A 433 35.58 -34.17 -5.58
C ASP A 433 35.72 -35.42 -4.69
N ALA A 434 36.97 -35.84 -4.43
CA ALA A 434 37.28 -36.95 -3.54
C ALA A 434 36.94 -36.60 -2.09
N LEU A 435 37.36 -35.43 -1.60
CA LEU A 435 37.08 -34.92 -0.26
C LEU A 435 35.57 -34.81 -0.02
N ARG A 436 34.81 -34.31 -1.01
CA ARG A 436 33.35 -34.23 -0.97
C ARG A 436 32.70 -35.60 -0.79
N GLU A 437 33.07 -36.56 -1.63
CA GLU A 437 32.51 -37.91 -1.58
C GLU A 437 32.93 -38.67 -0.31
N HIS A 438 34.14 -38.43 0.20
CA HIS A 438 34.61 -39.03 1.47
C HIS A 438 33.82 -38.50 2.68
N VAL A 439 33.61 -37.19 2.79
CA VAL A 439 32.77 -36.59 3.84
C VAL A 439 31.32 -37.08 3.71
N ARG A 440 30.77 -37.17 2.50
CA ARG A 440 29.42 -37.68 2.25
C ARG A 440 29.26 -39.16 2.65
N LEU A 441 30.19 -40.02 2.25
CA LEU A 441 30.13 -41.47 2.52
C LEU A 441 30.31 -41.82 4.00
N ALA A 442 30.91 -40.93 4.79
CA ALA A 442 30.98 -41.04 6.24
C ALA A 442 29.67 -40.67 6.98
N GLY A 443 28.66 -40.18 6.28
CA GLY A 443 27.36 -39.82 6.86
C GLY A 443 26.60 -41.02 7.45
N GLU A 444 25.97 -40.82 8.61
CA GLU A 444 25.08 -41.80 9.23
C GLU A 444 23.64 -41.62 8.71
N ASN A 445 23.00 -42.70 8.22
CA ASN A 445 21.61 -42.61 7.78
C ASN A 445 20.66 -42.26 8.95
N ILE A 446 19.81 -41.25 8.74
CA ILE A 446 18.83 -40.71 9.70
C ILE A 446 17.36 -40.87 9.23
N ASP A 447 17.10 -41.71 8.23
CA ASP A 447 15.74 -42.04 7.76
C ASP A 447 14.85 -42.58 8.89
N GLY A 448 15.43 -43.25 9.89
CA GLY A 448 14.72 -43.82 11.03
C GLY A 448 14.19 -42.76 12.01
N GLU A 449 14.96 -41.70 12.23
CA GLU A 449 14.55 -40.51 12.99
C GLU A 449 13.62 -39.59 12.17
N ASN A 450 13.53 -39.79 10.85
CA ASN A 450 12.80 -38.93 9.91
C ASN A 450 11.89 -39.71 8.95
N PRO A 451 10.92 -40.52 9.43
CA PRO A 451 10.17 -41.45 8.60
C PRO A 451 9.39 -40.80 7.45
N GLY A 452 8.95 -39.54 7.60
CA GLY A 452 8.29 -38.78 6.51
C GLY A 452 9.21 -38.33 5.37
N PHE A 453 10.54 -38.41 5.57
CA PHE A 453 11.57 -38.01 4.62
C PHE A 453 12.50 -39.18 4.22
N ALA A 454 12.13 -40.42 4.55
CA ALA A 454 12.97 -41.60 4.32
C ALA A 454 13.42 -41.72 2.85
N GLY A 455 14.72 -41.86 2.64
CA GLY A 455 15.34 -41.87 1.31
C GLY A 455 15.38 -40.51 0.60
N ARG A 456 15.10 -39.40 1.31
CA ARG A 456 15.13 -38.01 0.80
C ARG A 456 16.07 -37.10 1.62
N LEU A 457 17.00 -37.67 2.38
CA LEU A 457 17.94 -36.94 3.26
C LEU A 457 19.42 -37.19 2.89
N GLY A 458 19.72 -37.39 1.60
CA GLY A 458 21.09 -37.65 1.14
C GLY A 458 21.70 -38.93 1.72
N ARG A 459 22.93 -38.81 2.27
CA ARG A 459 23.55 -39.85 3.12
C ARG A 459 23.23 -39.70 4.62
N GLY A 460 22.39 -38.73 4.99
CA GLY A 460 22.02 -38.45 6.36
C GLY A 460 23.03 -37.54 7.07
N PHE A 461 23.23 -37.78 8.36
CA PHE A 461 23.88 -36.84 9.27
C PHE A 461 25.41 -36.93 9.25
N VAL A 462 26.09 -35.78 9.25
CA VAL A 462 27.56 -35.68 9.25
C VAL A 462 28.14 -36.26 10.53
N ASN A 463 29.05 -37.23 10.38
CA ASN A 463 29.81 -37.83 11.48
C ASN A 463 31.30 -37.55 11.25
N ALA A 464 31.85 -36.62 12.02
CA ALA A 464 33.25 -36.20 11.91
C ALA A 464 34.22 -37.34 12.24
N LEU A 465 33.91 -38.12 13.29
CA LEU A 465 34.72 -39.26 13.72
C LEU A 465 34.84 -40.33 12.63
N ALA A 466 33.73 -40.69 11.99
CA ALA A 466 33.77 -41.61 10.86
C ALA A 466 34.52 -41.00 9.68
N ALA A 467 34.36 -39.70 9.40
CA ALA A 467 35.03 -39.07 8.27
C ALA A 467 36.57 -39.10 8.38
N VAL A 468 37.13 -38.98 9.59
CA VAL A 468 38.59 -39.05 9.83
C VAL A 468 39.13 -40.47 10.09
N GLN A 469 38.27 -41.43 10.41
CA GLN A 469 38.66 -42.84 10.65
C GLN A 469 38.42 -43.79 9.47
N THR A 470 37.44 -43.52 8.61
CA THR A 470 36.99 -44.45 7.56
C THR A 470 38.06 -44.59 6.47
N PRO A 471 38.46 -45.83 6.09
CA PRO A 471 39.33 -46.06 4.93
C PRO A 471 38.70 -45.56 3.63
N ILE A 472 39.52 -45.17 2.66
CA ILE A 472 39.04 -44.72 1.36
C ILE A 472 38.40 -45.91 0.60
N PHE A 473 37.13 -45.78 0.24
CA PHE A 473 36.36 -46.73 -0.58
C PHE A 473 36.03 -46.13 -1.96
N PRO A 474 35.74 -46.95 -3.00
CA PRO A 474 35.28 -46.43 -4.29
C PRO A 474 34.03 -45.56 -4.17
N ALA A 475 33.96 -44.48 -4.95
CA ALA A 475 32.82 -43.56 -4.99
C ALA A 475 32.45 -43.28 -6.44
N ILE A 476 31.47 -44.01 -6.95
CA ILE A 476 31.11 -44.02 -8.37
C ILE A 476 29.82 -43.22 -8.57
N ARG A 477 29.88 -42.17 -9.37
CA ARG A 477 28.77 -41.23 -9.60
C ARG A 477 28.52 -41.02 -11.09
N PRO A 478 27.26 -40.87 -11.52
CA PRO A 478 26.92 -40.21 -12.78
C PRO A 478 27.55 -38.81 -12.85
N ARG A 479 28.04 -38.43 -14.04
CA ARG A 479 28.55 -37.09 -14.34
C ARG A 479 27.82 -36.44 -15.52
N ARG A 480 27.34 -37.24 -16.47
CA ARG A 480 26.52 -36.83 -17.61
C ARG A 480 25.59 -37.96 -18.01
N TRP A 481 24.46 -37.63 -18.63
CA TRP A 481 23.60 -38.58 -19.31
C TRP A 481 22.92 -37.94 -20.53
N SER A 482 22.42 -38.78 -21.42
CA SER A 482 21.51 -38.46 -22.51
C SER A 482 20.47 -39.57 -22.65
N TRP A 483 19.40 -39.32 -23.38
CA TRP A 483 18.46 -40.35 -23.80
C TRP A 483 18.07 -40.15 -25.27
N GLU A 484 17.67 -41.24 -25.91
CA GLU A 484 17.19 -41.30 -27.30
C GLU A 484 15.98 -42.23 -27.35
N ASP A 485 14.91 -41.80 -28.03
CA ASP A 485 13.83 -42.66 -28.54
C ASP A 485 14.26 -43.36 -29.84
N HIS A 486 13.47 -44.31 -30.33
CA HIS A 486 13.90 -45.22 -31.41
C HIS A 486 13.52 -44.78 -32.82
N ASP A 487 12.57 -43.85 -32.93
CA ASP A 487 12.14 -43.14 -34.14
C ASP A 487 12.75 -41.74 -34.25
N GLY A 488 13.08 -41.09 -33.12
CA GLY A 488 13.99 -39.96 -33.06
C GLY A 488 13.34 -38.58 -33.08
N ASP A 489 12.06 -38.45 -32.69
CA ASP A 489 11.33 -37.18 -32.68
C ASP A 489 11.41 -36.42 -31.33
N GLN A 490 11.98 -37.04 -30.29
CA GLN A 490 12.14 -36.52 -28.92
C GLN A 490 10.83 -36.48 -28.10
N ILE A 491 9.85 -37.33 -28.44
CA ILE A 491 8.56 -37.49 -27.75
C ILE A 491 8.40 -38.96 -27.30
N ILE A 492 8.59 -39.22 -26.00
CA ILE A 492 8.45 -40.57 -25.45
C ILE A 492 6.95 -40.99 -25.36
N GLU A 493 6.45 -41.70 -26.36
CA GLU A 493 5.08 -42.21 -26.51
C GLU A 493 4.84 -43.60 -25.85
N PRO A 494 3.58 -44.06 -25.66
CA PRO A 494 3.28 -45.41 -25.21
C PRO A 494 3.69 -46.48 -26.24
N SER A 495 4.46 -47.48 -25.79
CA SER A 495 5.10 -48.56 -26.58
C SER A 495 6.53 -48.27 -27.07
N ASP A 496 7.06 -47.07 -26.87
CA ASP A 496 8.38 -46.70 -27.37
C ASP A 496 9.52 -47.40 -26.64
N ARG A 497 10.63 -47.57 -27.33
CA ARG A 497 11.91 -48.01 -26.76
C ARG A 497 12.80 -46.80 -26.53
N VAL A 498 13.16 -46.56 -25.27
CA VAL A 498 14.05 -45.47 -24.84
C VAL A 498 15.39 -46.05 -24.42
N THR A 499 16.47 -45.46 -24.93
CA THR A 499 17.85 -45.75 -24.54
C THR A 499 18.36 -44.62 -23.67
N ILE A 500 18.96 -44.91 -22.50
CA ILE A 500 19.64 -43.93 -21.65
C ILE A 500 21.14 -44.25 -21.66
N THR A 501 21.96 -43.30 -22.09
CA THR A 501 23.43 -43.38 -22.02
C THR A 501 23.91 -42.51 -20.86
N MET A 502 24.80 -43.03 -20.01
CA MET A 502 25.25 -42.34 -18.80
C MET A 502 26.75 -42.51 -18.58
N THR A 503 27.47 -41.39 -18.46
CA THR A 503 28.89 -41.38 -18.09
C THR A 503 29.03 -41.42 -16.57
N LEU A 504 29.66 -42.48 -16.06
CA LEU A 504 30.05 -42.66 -14.67
C LEU A 504 31.50 -42.21 -14.45
N VAL A 505 31.83 -41.75 -13.24
CA VAL A 505 33.19 -41.42 -12.79
C VAL A 505 33.42 -42.02 -11.41
N ASN A 506 34.63 -42.55 -11.15
CA ASN A 506 35.04 -42.99 -9.82
C ASN A 506 35.96 -41.94 -9.16
N HIS A 507 35.61 -41.50 -7.96
CA HIS A 507 36.23 -40.33 -7.32
C HIS A 507 37.25 -40.64 -6.21
N LEU A 508 37.40 -41.90 -5.77
CA LEU A 508 38.17 -42.22 -4.55
C LEU A 508 39.19 -43.37 -4.68
N ALA A 509 38.75 -44.61 -4.90
CA ALA A 509 39.63 -45.78 -4.97
C ALA A 509 39.13 -46.79 -6.02
N ASP A 510 40.05 -47.57 -6.58
CA ASP A 510 39.77 -48.51 -7.68
C ASP A 510 38.61 -49.48 -7.38
N ALA A 511 37.56 -49.39 -8.18
CA ALA A 511 36.43 -50.30 -8.13
C ALA A 511 36.71 -51.56 -8.96
N ASN A 512 36.27 -52.72 -8.48
CA ASN A 512 36.44 -53.99 -9.17
C ASN A 512 35.13 -54.78 -9.10
N ARG A 513 34.65 -55.25 -10.25
CA ARG A 513 33.50 -56.15 -10.41
C ARG A 513 32.18 -55.69 -9.77
N PHE A 514 31.88 -54.41 -9.92
CA PHE A 514 30.67 -53.77 -9.40
C PHE A 514 29.52 -53.82 -10.40
N ARG A 515 28.31 -53.56 -9.91
CA ARG A 515 27.08 -53.46 -10.70
C ARG A 515 26.52 -52.04 -10.62
N VAL A 516 25.94 -51.58 -11.71
CA VAL A 516 25.20 -50.33 -11.79
C VAL A 516 23.80 -50.64 -12.30
N GLU A 517 22.80 -50.28 -11.50
CA GLU A 517 21.40 -50.65 -11.67
C GLU A 517 20.57 -49.36 -11.75
N LEU A 518 19.72 -49.22 -12.75
CA LEU A 518 18.82 -48.06 -12.91
C LEU A 518 17.40 -48.49 -12.52
N VAL A 519 16.83 -47.86 -11.51
CA VAL A 519 15.60 -48.34 -10.83
C VAL A 519 14.54 -47.25 -10.78
N GLY A 520 13.31 -47.57 -11.17
CA GLY A 520 12.17 -46.66 -10.98
C GLY A 520 11.94 -46.33 -9.51
N ALA A 521 11.64 -45.07 -9.20
CA ALA A 521 11.40 -44.59 -7.83
C ALA A 521 10.32 -45.38 -7.09
N GLU A 522 9.32 -45.83 -7.84
CA GLU A 522 8.30 -46.79 -7.45
C GLU A 522 8.21 -47.86 -8.55
N SER A 523 7.43 -48.92 -8.34
CA SER A 523 7.20 -49.95 -9.36
C SER A 523 6.23 -49.47 -10.45
N TYR A 524 6.67 -48.49 -11.24
CA TYR A 524 5.91 -47.92 -12.35
C TYR A 524 5.59 -48.98 -13.40
N SER A 525 4.32 -49.34 -13.52
CA SER A 525 3.81 -50.28 -14.53
C SER A 525 3.97 -49.78 -15.97
N SER A 526 4.29 -48.49 -16.14
CA SER A 526 4.58 -47.82 -17.41
C SER A 526 6.00 -48.00 -17.92
N VAL A 527 6.91 -48.65 -17.19
CA VAL A 527 8.31 -48.88 -17.60
C VAL A 527 8.63 -50.36 -17.60
N GLN A 528 8.99 -50.90 -18.77
CA GLN A 528 9.36 -52.30 -18.98
C GLN A 528 10.84 -52.39 -19.34
N TRP A 529 11.68 -52.73 -18.36
CA TRP A 529 13.14 -52.75 -18.53
C TRP A 529 13.63 -53.88 -19.44
N THR A 530 14.44 -53.54 -20.45
CA THR A 530 15.25 -54.51 -21.21
C THR A 530 16.62 -54.70 -20.57
N THR A 531 17.24 -53.62 -20.12
CA THR A 531 18.57 -53.61 -19.49
C THR A 531 18.53 -52.71 -18.25
N PRO A 532 18.13 -53.26 -17.08
CA PRO A 532 18.08 -52.53 -15.82
C PRO A 532 19.41 -52.50 -15.05
N GLU A 533 20.36 -53.39 -15.38
CA GLU A 533 21.64 -53.53 -14.65
C GLU A 533 22.80 -53.84 -15.61
N VAL A 534 23.97 -53.26 -15.34
CA VAL A 534 25.23 -53.46 -16.05
C VAL A 534 26.33 -53.85 -15.04
N GLU A 535 27.09 -54.92 -15.31
CA GLU A 535 28.27 -55.33 -14.52
C GLU A 535 29.55 -54.76 -15.16
N ILE A 536 30.44 -54.19 -14.34
CA ILE A 536 31.70 -53.56 -14.77
C ILE A 536 32.87 -54.22 -14.04
N ASP A 537 33.79 -54.84 -14.80
CA ASP A 537 34.93 -55.58 -14.25
C ASP A 537 35.91 -54.70 -13.45
N HIS A 538 36.17 -53.47 -13.89
CA HIS A 538 37.12 -52.56 -13.24
C HIS A 538 36.84 -51.08 -13.61
N LEU A 539 37.05 -50.17 -12.66
CA LEU A 539 37.09 -48.71 -12.90
C LEU A 539 38.06 -48.05 -11.89
N ALA A 540 39.21 -47.60 -12.38
CA ALA A 540 40.24 -46.99 -11.55
C ALA A 540 39.81 -45.64 -10.94
N SER A 541 40.48 -45.20 -9.87
CA SER A 541 40.22 -43.88 -9.29
C SER A 541 40.61 -42.74 -10.24
N GLY A 542 39.67 -41.84 -10.50
CA GLY A 542 39.79 -40.72 -11.45
C GLY A 542 39.29 -41.03 -12.87
N ASP A 543 39.08 -42.30 -13.22
CA ASP A 543 38.63 -42.71 -14.55
C ASP A 543 37.10 -42.62 -14.71
N SER A 544 36.66 -42.63 -15.98
CA SER A 544 35.26 -42.56 -16.39
C SER A 544 34.88 -43.67 -17.38
N ILE A 545 33.65 -44.17 -17.30
CA ILE A 545 33.09 -45.19 -18.19
C ILE A 545 31.65 -44.83 -18.60
N GLU A 546 31.26 -45.14 -19.83
CA GLU A 546 29.88 -44.99 -20.28
C GLU A 546 29.12 -46.31 -20.12
N VAL A 547 27.90 -46.23 -19.57
CA VAL A 547 26.95 -47.33 -19.46
C VAL A 547 25.67 -46.99 -20.20
N VAL A 548 24.97 -48.01 -20.69
CA VAL A 548 23.73 -47.87 -21.44
C VAL A 548 22.64 -48.72 -20.80
N PHE A 549 21.49 -48.10 -20.54
CA PHE A 549 20.27 -48.75 -20.07
C PHE A 549 19.19 -48.65 -21.15
N GLU A 550 18.26 -49.59 -21.17
CA GLU A 550 17.20 -49.63 -22.18
C GLU A 550 15.89 -50.09 -21.55
N PHE A 551 14.79 -49.40 -21.85
CA PHE A 551 13.44 -49.76 -21.43
C PHE A 551 12.41 -49.48 -22.52
N THR A 552 11.24 -50.10 -22.40
CA THR A 552 10.06 -49.81 -23.23
C THR A 552 8.95 -49.20 -22.39
N VAL A 553 8.29 -48.16 -22.90
CA VAL A 553 7.11 -47.55 -22.29
C VAL A 553 5.93 -48.49 -22.43
N ALA A 554 5.13 -48.72 -21.38
CA ALA A 554 3.98 -49.59 -21.50
C ALA A 554 2.88 -48.94 -22.39
N PRO A 555 2.16 -49.72 -23.23
CA PRO A 555 1.07 -49.21 -24.08
C PRO A 555 -0.11 -48.56 -23.34
N ASN A 556 -0.12 -48.61 -22.00
CA ASN A 556 -1.14 -48.05 -21.12
C ASN A 556 -0.56 -47.06 -20.08
N ALA A 557 0.60 -46.47 -20.35
CA ALA A 557 1.17 -45.42 -19.52
C ALA A 557 0.18 -44.24 -19.37
N PRO A 558 -0.09 -43.72 -18.16
CA PRO A 558 -0.88 -42.51 -17.96
C PRO A 558 -0.33 -41.31 -18.75
N ALA A 559 -1.22 -40.40 -19.15
CA ALA A 559 -0.86 -39.16 -19.83
C ALA A 559 0.09 -38.28 -18.99
N ASP A 560 1.05 -37.63 -19.66
CA ASP A 560 2.02 -36.70 -19.09
C ASP A 560 2.81 -37.24 -17.87
N GLN A 561 2.92 -38.57 -17.71
CA GLN A 561 3.44 -39.20 -16.50
C GLN A 561 4.94 -38.94 -16.33
N GLN A 562 5.34 -38.46 -15.15
CA GLN A 562 6.75 -38.49 -14.75
C GLN A 562 7.23 -39.90 -14.40
N VAL A 563 8.37 -40.26 -14.97
CA VAL A 563 9.12 -41.48 -14.70
C VAL A 563 10.45 -41.04 -14.06
N ARG A 564 10.59 -41.25 -12.75
CA ARG A 564 11.80 -40.91 -11.99
C ARG A 564 12.64 -42.16 -11.78
N LEU A 565 13.90 -42.13 -12.22
CA LEU A 565 14.80 -43.28 -12.24
C LEU A 565 16.06 -42.97 -11.40
N PHE A 566 16.41 -43.86 -10.48
CA PHE A 566 17.57 -43.74 -9.60
C PHE A 566 18.71 -44.65 -10.04
N THR A 567 19.93 -44.12 -10.06
CA THR A 567 21.14 -44.93 -10.23
C THR A 567 21.52 -45.55 -8.88
N HIS A 568 21.62 -46.88 -8.82
CA HIS A 568 22.26 -47.59 -7.72
C HIS A 568 23.61 -48.15 -8.16
N VAL A 569 24.62 -48.02 -7.31
CA VAL A 569 25.91 -48.71 -7.47
C VAL A 569 26.03 -49.76 -6.37
N ARG A 570 26.45 -50.98 -6.71
CA ARG A 570 26.56 -52.12 -5.78
C ARG A 570 27.80 -52.96 -6.06
N ASP A 571 28.64 -53.16 -5.05
CA ASP A 571 29.66 -54.22 -5.02
C ASP A 571 29.70 -54.80 -3.61
N GLY A 572 29.21 -56.03 -3.43
CA GLY A 572 29.42 -56.88 -2.24
C GLY A 572 29.24 -56.22 -0.86
N ALA A 573 30.27 -55.49 -0.42
CA ALA A 573 30.35 -54.76 0.84
C ALA A 573 29.80 -53.31 0.79
N PHE A 574 29.58 -52.74 -0.39
CA PHE A 574 29.23 -51.34 -0.64
C PHE A 574 27.96 -51.21 -1.49
N ARG A 575 27.12 -50.22 -1.14
CA ARG A 575 25.94 -49.80 -1.91
C ARG A 575 25.79 -48.28 -1.84
N ASP A 576 25.47 -47.65 -2.96
CA ASP A 576 25.18 -46.22 -3.07
C ASP A 576 23.96 -45.94 -3.93
N VAL A 577 23.31 -44.80 -3.66
CA VAL A 577 22.26 -44.20 -4.50
C VAL A 577 22.88 -42.95 -5.10
N ALA A 578 23.19 -43.00 -6.38
CA ALA A 578 24.24 -42.18 -6.98
C ALA A 578 23.72 -40.94 -7.71
N ASP A 579 22.55 -40.98 -8.36
CA ASP A 579 21.87 -39.82 -8.96
C ASP A 579 20.41 -40.16 -9.35
N MET A 580 19.66 -39.17 -9.86
CA MET A 580 18.28 -39.30 -10.35
C MET A 580 18.08 -38.62 -11.72
N ILE A 581 17.40 -39.30 -12.65
CA ILE A 581 16.89 -38.75 -13.91
C ILE A 581 15.36 -38.79 -13.91
N THR A 582 14.71 -37.67 -14.22
CA THR A 582 13.27 -37.59 -14.51
C THR A 582 13.07 -37.56 -16.02
N LEU A 583 12.26 -38.47 -16.53
CA LEU A 583 11.67 -38.43 -17.88
C LEU A 583 10.16 -38.16 -17.76
N ARG A 584 9.52 -37.71 -18.84
CA ARG A 584 8.05 -37.59 -18.93
C ARG A 584 7.55 -38.33 -20.16
N VAL A 585 6.67 -39.31 -19.95
CA VAL A 585 6.18 -40.26 -20.97
C VAL A 585 4.70 -40.04 -21.28
N ASN A 586 4.25 -40.49 -22.45
CA ASN A 586 2.89 -40.28 -22.97
C ASN A 586 2.46 -38.79 -22.95
N ARG A 587 3.31 -37.93 -23.51
CA ARG A 587 3.11 -36.48 -23.53
C ARG A 587 1.93 -36.09 -24.44
N GLN A 588 1.03 -35.24 -23.95
CA GLN A 588 -0.18 -34.86 -24.68
C GLN A 588 0.02 -33.68 -25.65
N LEU A 589 1.11 -33.67 -26.42
CA LEU A 589 1.48 -32.53 -27.29
C LEU A 589 0.48 -32.27 -28.41
N GLU A 590 -0.07 -33.30 -29.05
CA GLU A 590 -1.19 -33.19 -30.01
C GLU A 590 -2.40 -32.45 -29.41
N ARG A 591 -2.75 -32.76 -28.16
CA ARG A 591 -3.87 -32.12 -27.45
C ARG A 591 -3.58 -30.66 -27.09
N VAL A 592 -2.35 -30.34 -26.71
CA VAL A 592 -1.90 -28.96 -26.48
C VAL A 592 -1.92 -28.16 -27.79
N HIS A 593 -1.42 -28.75 -28.88
CA HIS A 593 -1.45 -28.17 -30.22
C HIS A 593 -2.86 -27.87 -30.71
N GLN A 594 -3.82 -28.79 -30.51
CA GLN A 594 -5.23 -28.55 -30.85
C GLN A 594 -5.81 -27.34 -30.11
N GLY A 595 -5.57 -27.21 -28.80
CA GLY A 595 -6.08 -26.08 -28.00
C GLY A 595 -5.49 -24.73 -28.41
N LEU A 596 -4.18 -24.68 -28.69
CA LEU A 596 -3.49 -23.46 -29.12
C LEU A 596 -3.85 -23.07 -30.57
N SER A 597 -3.90 -24.04 -31.48
CA SER A 597 -4.23 -23.82 -32.88
C SER A 597 -5.69 -23.37 -33.06
N ALA A 598 -6.60 -23.91 -32.24
CA ALA A 598 -7.96 -23.40 -32.16
C ALA A 598 -8.01 -21.95 -31.66
N LEU A 599 -7.24 -21.59 -30.62
CA LEU A 599 -7.19 -20.21 -30.11
C LEU A 599 -6.68 -19.22 -31.16
N TYR A 600 -5.58 -19.57 -31.83
CA TYR A 600 -4.99 -18.78 -32.90
C TYR A 600 -6.00 -18.54 -34.05
N ALA A 601 -6.65 -19.61 -34.53
CA ALA A 601 -7.64 -19.52 -35.60
C ALA A 601 -8.93 -18.78 -35.19
N ALA A 602 -9.40 -18.97 -33.95
CA ALA A 602 -10.65 -18.38 -33.46
C ALA A 602 -10.52 -16.90 -33.04
N THR A 603 -9.29 -16.40 -32.81
CA THR A 603 -9.03 -15.03 -32.34
C THR A 603 -8.14 -14.19 -33.27
N ASP A 604 -8.15 -14.49 -34.58
CA ASP A 604 -7.48 -13.70 -35.65
C ASP A 604 -5.94 -13.63 -35.50
N GLY A 605 -5.32 -14.80 -35.27
CA GLY A 605 -3.89 -14.99 -34.99
C GLY A 605 -2.93 -14.28 -35.94
N ASP A 606 -3.23 -14.27 -37.24
CA ASP A 606 -2.41 -13.61 -38.27
C ASP A 606 -2.36 -12.07 -38.10
N ASN A 607 -3.28 -11.49 -37.33
CA ASN A 607 -3.42 -10.05 -37.09
C ASN A 607 -3.21 -9.66 -35.60
N TRP A 608 -2.69 -10.57 -34.76
CA TRP A 608 -2.22 -10.22 -33.41
C TRP A 608 -1.07 -9.20 -33.47
N THR A 609 -0.89 -8.40 -32.42
CA THR A 609 0.23 -7.45 -32.30
C THR A 609 1.58 -8.18 -32.26
N LYS A 610 1.60 -9.40 -31.73
CA LYS A 610 2.72 -10.35 -31.72
C LYS A 610 2.18 -11.78 -31.83
N ASN A 611 2.70 -12.51 -32.81
CA ASN A 611 2.46 -13.93 -33.05
C ASN A 611 3.78 -14.67 -33.30
N ASP A 612 4.88 -14.18 -32.70
CA ASP A 612 6.23 -14.69 -32.96
C ASP A 612 6.30 -16.22 -32.79
N ASN A 613 6.71 -16.92 -33.85
CA ASN A 613 6.88 -18.37 -33.94
C ASN A 613 5.61 -19.25 -33.82
N TRP A 614 4.39 -18.70 -33.82
CA TRP A 614 3.15 -19.50 -33.79
C TRP A 614 2.89 -20.25 -35.11
N ASP A 615 3.50 -21.42 -35.28
CA ASP A 615 3.21 -22.33 -36.40
C ASP A 615 2.16 -23.38 -36.01
N THR A 616 0.90 -23.10 -36.37
CA THR A 616 -0.23 -24.00 -36.09
C THR A 616 -0.42 -25.09 -37.15
N THR A 617 0.53 -25.29 -38.08
CA THR A 617 0.36 -26.23 -39.22
C THR A 617 0.82 -27.66 -38.92
N THR A 618 1.68 -27.85 -37.92
CA THR A 618 2.17 -29.15 -37.43
C THR A 618 2.25 -29.16 -35.91
N VAL A 619 2.16 -30.34 -35.28
CA VAL A 619 2.39 -30.49 -33.84
C VAL A 619 3.82 -30.05 -33.51
N PRO A 620 4.04 -29.05 -32.64
CA PRO A 620 5.38 -28.58 -32.30
C PRO A 620 6.03 -29.49 -31.27
N THR A 621 7.35 -29.68 -31.39
CA THR A 621 8.17 -30.24 -30.31
C THR A 621 8.16 -29.29 -29.09
N GLU A 622 8.52 -29.80 -27.90
CA GLU A 622 8.67 -28.96 -26.69
C GLU A 622 9.55 -27.72 -26.95
N LYS A 623 10.63 -27.91 -27.70
CA LYS A 623 11.60 -26.88 -28.02
C LYS A 623 11.04 -25.81 -28.98
N GLU A 624 10.19 -26.19 -29.93
CA GLU A 624 9.53 -25.24 -30.82
C GLU A 624 8.45 -24.47 -30.06
N LEU A 625 7.60 -25.18 -29.31
CA LEU A 625 6.53 -24.62 -28.50
C LEU A 625 7.05 -23.60 -27.47
N ALA A 626 8.20 -23.85 -26.86
CA ALA A 626 8.86 -22.93 -25.93
C ALA A 626 9.35 -21.61 -26.57
N ASN A 627 9.40 -21.51 -27.91
CA ASN A 627 9.74 -20.27 -28.62
C ASN A 627 8.51 -19.43 -29.01
N TRP A 628 7.28 -19.95 -28.86
CA TRP A 628 6.06 -19.25 -29.25
C TRP A 628 5.79 -18.04 -28.33
N PHE A 629 5.37 -16.91 -28.92
CA PHE A 629 5.05 -15.72 -28.14
C PHE A 629 3.98 -15.99 -27.07
N GLY A 630 4.22 -15.55 -25.83
CA GLY A 630 3.27 -15.67 -24.73
C GLY A 630 3.25 -17.03 -24.02
N ILE A 631 3.93 -18.05 -24.53
CA ILE A 631 3.99 -19.37 -23.91
C ILE A 631 5.10 -19.45 -22.84
N SER A 632 4.89 -20.28 -21.82
CA SER A 632 5.99 -20.78 -20.97
C SER A 632 5.78 -22.25 -20.60
N ILE A 633 6.87 -23.01 -20.67
CA ILE A 633 6.92 -24.46 -20.44
C ILE A 633 7.63 -24.72 -19.11
N ASN A 634 7.14 -25.65 -18.29
CA ASN A 634 7.89 -26.21 -17.16
C ASN A 634 7.84 -27.74 -17.20
N GLU A 635 8.99 -28.41 -17.04
CA GLU A 635 9.16 -29.86 -17.16
C GLU A 635 8.43 -30.50 -18.38
N GLY A 636 8.44 -29.83 -19.54
CA GLY A 636 7.76 -30.27 -20.76
C GLY A 636 6.25 -30.03 -20.84
N LEU A 637 5.65 -29.32 -19.88
CA LEU A 637 4.22 -28.97 -19.87
C LEU A 637 4.00 -27.47 -20.09
N LEU A 638 2.97 -27.12 -20.87
CA LEU A 638 2.47 -25.75 -20.98
C LEU A 638 1.82 -25.32 -19.66
N VAL A 639 2.49 -24.42 -18.92
CA VAL A 639 2.02 -23.92 -17.62
C VAL A 639 1.57 -22.45 -17.66
N LYS A 640 1.97 -21.69 -18.69
CA LYS A 640 1.56 -20.29 -18.84
C LYS A 640 1.23 -19.95 -20.29
N LEU A 641 0.15 -19.18 -20.46
CA LEU A 641 -0.25 -18.54 -21.72
C LEU A 641 -0.60 -17.07 -21.45
N ASP A 642 0.12 -16.16 -22.10
CA ASP A 642 0.12 -14.73 -21.81
C ASP A 642 0.10 -13.92 -23.11
N LEU A 643 -1.12 -13.57 -23.52
CA LEU A 643 -1.43 -12.83 -24.74
C LEU A 643 -2.13 -11.51 -24.39
N GLN A 644 -1.78 -10.92 -23.24
CA GLN A 644 -2.34 -9.64 -22.79
C GLN A 644 -1.98 -8.49 -23.74
N ASN A 645 -2.92 -7.57 -23.97
CA ASN A 645 -2.74 -6.37 -24.82
C ASN A 645 -2.15 -6.71 -26.21
N ASN A 646 -2.68 -7.75 -26.87
CA ASN A 646 -2.11 -8.34 -28.08
C ASN A 646 -3.05 -8.29 -29.30
N ASN A 647 -4.15 -7.54 -29.23
CA ASN A 647 -5.13 -7.36 -30.32
C ASN A 647 -5.80 -8.67 -30.80
N LEU A 648 -6.06 -9.62 -29.89
CA LEU A 648 -6.89 -10.81 -30.18
C LEU A 648 -8.32 -10.37 -30.58
N ARG A 649 -8.90 -11.02 -31.60
CA ARG A 649 -10.21 -10.67 -32.18
C ARG A 649 -11.03 -11.89 -32.58
N GLY A 650 -12.19 -12.09 -31.95
CA GLY A 650 -13.04 -13.25 -32.21
C GLY A 650 -13.51 -13.89 -30.91
N ALA A 651 -13.81 -15.19 -30.92
CA ALA A 651 -14.32 -15.89 -29.74
C ALA A 651 -13.26 -16.81 -29.12
N LEU A 652 -13.34 -17.02 -27.80
CA LEU A 652 -12.55 -18.06 -27.14
C LEU A 652 -13.11 -19.44 -27.55
N PRO A 653 -12.28 -20.40 -27.99
CA PRO A 653 -12.74 -21.71 -28.42
C PRO A 653 -12.90 -22.69 -27.24
N PRO A 654 -13.86 -23.62 -27.28
CA PRO A 654 -13.98 -24.76 -26.35
C PRO A 654 -12.68 -25.55 -26.19
N GLU A 655 -11.94 -25.72 -27.28
CA GLU A 655 -10.67 -26.44 -27.33
C GLU A 655 -9.58 -25.83 -26.44
N LEU A 656 -9.73 -24.59 -25.97
CA LEU A 656 -8.82 -24.00 -24.98
C LEU A 656 -8.83 -24.78 -23.65
N GLY A 657 -9.93 -25.47 -23.33
CA GLY A 657 -10.04 -26.42 -22.21
C GLY A 657 -9.19 -27.69 -22.35
N ASN A 658 -8.48 -27.89 -23.46
CA ASN A 658 -7.51 -28.98 -23.60
C ASN A 658 -6.23 -28.77 -22.78
N LEU A 659 -5.91 -27.53 -22.41
CA LEU A 659 -4.65 -27.15 -21.80
C LEU A 659 -4.62 -27.44 -20.28
N ARG A 660 -4.95 -28.66 -19.84
CA ARG A 660 -5.20 -28.97 -18.40
C ARG A 660 -4.07 -28.63 -17.44
N ASN A 661 -2.82 -28.71 -17.92
CA ASN A 661 -1.61 -28.39 -17.15
C ASN A 661 -1.36 -26.86 -17.02
N LEU A 662 -2.20 -26.02 -17.64
CA LEU A 662 -2.07 -24.57 -17.65
C LEU A 662 -2.37 -24.00 -16.26
N GLN A 663 -1.35 -23.38 -15.65
CA GLN A 663 -1.42 -22.80 -14.31
C GLN A 663 -1.84 -21.32 -14.32
N THR A 664 -1.52 -20.60 -15.40
CA THR A 664 -1.84 -19.17 -15.55
C THR A 664 -2.30 -18.82 -16.97
N LEU A 665 -3.41 -18.08 -17.07
CA LEU A 665 -3.95 -17.57 -18.34
C LEU A 665 -4.18 -16.06 -18.25
N PHE A 666 -3.45 -15.29 -19.06
CA PHE A 666 -3.60 -13.83 -19.20
C PHE A 666 -4.06 -13.48 -20.61
N LEU A 667 -5.35 -13.15 -20.75
CA LEU A 667 -5.95 -12.61 -21.99
C LEU A 667 -6.43 -11.16 -21.80
N THR A 668 -5.94 -10.48 -20.75
CA THR A 668 -6.29 -9.10 -20.37
C THR A 668 -6.09 -8.07 -21.50
N LEU A 669 -6.98 -7.08 -21.60
CA LEU A 669 -6.84 -5.93 -22.53
C LEU A 669 -6.83 -6.31 -24.03
N ASN A 670 -7.67 -7.25 -24.44
CA ASN A 670 -7.93 -7.58 -25.84
C ASN A 670 -9.40 -7.27 -26.20
N GLU A 671 -9.74 -5.98 -26.34
CA GLU A 671 -11.11 -5.49 -26.57
C GLU A 671 -11.87 -6.17 -27.72
N GLY A 672 -11.17 -6.81 -28.67
CA GLY A 672 -11.76 -7.60 -29.78
C GLY A 672 -12.17 -9.04 -29.43
N VAL A 673 -11.81 -9.57 -28.25
CA VAL A 673 -12.26 -10.88 -27.77
C VAL A 673 -13.71 -10.77 -27.31
N THR A 674 -14.58 -11.63 -27.86
CA THR A 674 -16.04 -11.54 -27.84
C THR A 674 -16.69 -12.92 -27.63
N GLY A 675 -18.01 -12.98 -27.58
CA GLY A 675 -18.74 -14.25 -27.38
C GLY A 675 -18.77 -14.70 -25.92
N PRO A 676 -19.24 -15.92 -25.63
CA PRO A 676 -19.27 -16.47 -24.28
C PRO A 676 -17.89 -16.90 -23.79
N ILE A 677 -17.74 -16.98 -22.47
CA ILE A 677 -16.66 -17.78 -21.84
C ILE A 677 -17.02 -19.26 -22.08
N PRO A 678 -16.13 -20.09 -22.66
CA PRO A 678 -16.42 -21.51 -22.85
C PRO A 678 -16.54 -22.26 -21.52
N PRO A 679 -17.60 -23.05 -21.29
CA PRO A 679 -17.68 -23.98 -20.15
C PRO A 679 -16.47 -24.90 -20.02
N GLU A 680 -15.85 -25.24 -21.16
CA GLU A 680 -14.69 -26.12 -21.22
C GLU A 680 -13.45 -25.56 -20.50
N LEU A 681 -13.39 -24.26 -20.18
CA LEU A 681 -12.34 -23.70 -19.31
C LEU A 681 -12.37 -24.28 -17.89
N GLY A 682 -13.50 -24.87 -17.46
CA GLY A 682 -13.59 -25.69 -16.25
C GLY A 682 -12.75 -26.98 -16.28
N ASN A 683 -12.15 -27.34 -17.42
CA ASN A 683 -11.20 -28.46 -17.53
C ASN A 683 -9.75 -28.08 -17.19
N LEU A 684 -9.46 -26.83 -16.86
CA LEU A 684 -8.10 -26.35 -16.58
C LEU A 684 -7.67 -26.70 -15.15
N GLU A 685 -7.61 -28.00 -14.86
CA GLU A 685 -7.42 -28.65 -13.54
C GLU A 685 -6.23 -28.13 -12.69
N GLN A 686 -5.29 -27.37 -13.27
CA GLN A 686 -4.12 -26.80 -12.58
C GLN A 686 -4.10 -25.26 -12.52
N ILE A 687 -5.15 -24.58 -12.99
CA ILE A 687 -5.15 -23.11 -13.09
C ILE A 687 -5.35 -22.44 -11.72
N TRP A 688 -4.41 -21.59 -11.34
CA TRP A 688 -4.51 -20.78 -10.12
C TRP A 688 -4.73 -19.29 -10.40
N LEU A 689 -4.50 -18.83 -11.65
CA LEU A 689 -4.74 -17.45 -12.08
C LEU A 689 -5.41 -17.43 -13.46
N LEU A 690 -6.65 -16.91 -13.52
CA LEU A 690 -7.47 -16.80 -14.73
C LEU A 690 -7.92 -15.33 -14.93
N PHE A 691 -7.19 -14.59 -15.77
CA PHE A 691 -7.45 -13.18 -16.07
C PHE A 691 -7.96 -13.00 -17.51
N LEU A 692 -9.26 -12.73 -17.62
CA LEU A 692 -9.99 -12.46 -18.87
C LEU A 692 -10.58 -11.04 -18.91
N ASN A 693 -10.03 -10.12 -18.11
CA ASN A 693 -10.58 -8.79 -17.85
C ASN A 693 -10.24 -7.75 -18.95
N ASN A 694 -11.07 -6.71 -19.08
CA ASN A 694 -10.97 -5.68 -20.12
C ASN A 694 -11.02 -6.27 -21.54
N ASN A 695 -12.08 -7.02 -21.82
CA ASN A 695 -12.39 -7.63 -23.12
C ASN A 695 -13.87 -7.31 -23.48
N SER A 696 -14.40 -7.90 -24.56
CA SER A 696 -15.81 -7.80 -24.95
C SER A 696 -16.57 -9.14 -24.77
N LEU A 697 -16.18 -9.95 -23.77
CA LEU A 697 -16.84 -11.22 -23.45
C LEU A 697 -18.28 -10.97 -22.99
N SER A 698 -19.16 -11.94 -23.21
CA SER A 698 -20.62 -11.79 -23.12
C SER A 698 -21.29 -13.09 -22.67
N GLY A 699 -22.62 -13.12 -22.61
CA GLY A 699 -23.35 -14.29 -22.09
C GLY A 699 -23.19 -14.44 -20.57
N SER A 700 -23.41 -15.64 -20.03
CA SER A 700 -23.28 -15.93 -18.60
C SER A 700 -21.88 -16.42 -18.23
N ILE A 701 -21.53 -16.24 -16.96
CA ILE A 701 -20.40 -16.96 -16.35
C ILE A 701 -20.76 -18.45 -16.30
N PRO A 702 -19.93 -19.38 -16.83
CA PRO A 702 -20.19 -20.81 -16.72
C PRO A 702 -20.05 -21.29 -15.28
N SER A 703 -20.96 -22.16 -14.82
CA SER A 703 -20.84 -22.81 -13.51
C SER A 703 -19.66 -23.79 -13.47
N GLU A 704 -19.21 -24.26 -14.64
CA GLU A 704 -18.06 -25.15 -14.78
C GLU A 704 -16.73 -24.53 -14.30
N LEU A 705 -16.66 -23.20 -14.13
CA LEU A 705 -15.51 -22.54 -13.48
C LEU A 705 -15.41 -22.85 -11.97
N GLY A 706 -16.45 -23.44 -11.36
CA GLY A 706 -16.41 -23.97 -10.00
C GLY A 706 -15.53 -25.22 -9.84
N ASN A 707 -15.33 -26.01 -10.90
CA ASN A 707 -14.48 -27.22 -10.87
C ASN A 707 -12.96 -26.91 -10.82
N LEU A 708 -12.57 -25.67 -10.52
CA LEU A 708 -11.19 -25.20 -10.60
C LEU A 708 -10.59 -25.14 -9.18
N ASP A 709 -10.43 -26.31 -8.56
CA ASP A 709 -9.97 -26.52 -7.17
C ASP A 709 -8.64 -25.82 -6.81
N GLN A 710 -7.88 -25.34 -7.80
CA GLN A 710 -6.60 -24.64 -7.62
C GLN A 710 -6.70 -23.11 -7.79
N LEU A 711 -7.88 -22.58 -8.14
CA LEU A 711 -8.09 -21.20 -8.52
C LEU A 711 -7.97 -20.24 -7.33
N GLN A 712 -6.95 -19.38 -7.37
CA GLN A 712 -6.69 -18.36 -6.33
C GLN A 712 -7.08 -16.95 -6.80
N PHE A 713 -7.02 -16.67 -8.10
CA PHE A 713 -7.27 -15.34 -8.66
C PHE A 713 -8.14 -15.41 -9.92
N LEU A 714 -9.41 -14.99 -9.81
CA LEU A 714 -10.36 -14.88 -10.92
C LEU A 714 -10.66 -13.41 -11.23
N ASN A 715 -10.36 -12.98 -12.46
CA ASN A 715 -10.67 -11.63 -12.92
C ASN A 715 -11.37 -11.62 -14.28
N LEU A 716 -12.67 -11.32 -14.25
CA LEU A 716 -13.56 -11.17 -15.41
C LEU A 716 -14.07 -9.73 -15.57
N SER A 717 -13.52 -8.78 -14.81
CA SER A 717 -13.99 -7.38 -14.79
C SER A 717 -13.81 -6.66 -16.12
N GLY A 718 -14.63 -5.64 -16.41
CA GLY A 718 -14.57 -4.88 -17.66
C GLY A 718 -14.91 -5.76 -18.87
N ASN A 719 -16.12 -6.28 -18.90
CA ASN A 719 -16.66 -7.11 -19.98
C ASN A 719 -18.16 -6.77 -20.18
N SER A 720 -18.86 -7.55 -21.01
CA SER A 720 -20.32 -7.49 -21.23
C SER A 720 -21.04 -8.76 -20.73
N LEU A 721 -20.55 -9.37 -19.65
CA LEU A 721 -21.14 -10.56 -19.03
C LEU A 721 -22.50 -10.24 -18.41
N THR A 722 -23.38 -11.24 -18.34
CA THR A 722 -24.82 -11.12 -18.03
C THR A 722 -25.32 -12.31 -17.21
N GLY A 723 -26.54 -12.22 -16.67
CA GLY A 723 -27.10 -13.29 -15.82
C GLY A 723 -26.51 -13.29 -14.40
N PRO A 724 -26.75 -14.35 -13.61
CA PRO A 724 -26.27 -14.44 -12.24
C PRO A 724 -24.80 -14.85 -12.13
N ILE A 725 -24.23 -14.67 -10.94
CA ILE A 725 -23.07 -15.44 -10.50
C ILE A 725 -23.57 -16.87 -10.23
N PRO A 726 -22.99 -17.92 -10.82
CA PRO A 726 -23.33 -19.30 -10.45
C PRO A 726 -22.88 -19.61 -9.01
N SER A 727 -23.71 -20.33 -8.27
CA SER A 727 -23.44 -20.81 -6.90
C SER A 727 -22.12 -21.60 -6.80
N GLU A 728 -21.80 -22.32 -7.86
CA GLU A 728 -20.61 -23.16 -8.03
C GLU A 728 -19.29 -22.37 -7.99
N LEU A 729 -19.33 -21.02 -8.15
CA LEU A 729 -18.15 -20.19 -7.86
C LEU A 729 -17.82 -20.06 -6.36
N GLY A 730 -18.61 -20.66 -5.47
CA GLY A 730 -18.26 -20.93 -4.08
C GLY A 730 -17.41 -22.19 -3.87
N ASP A 731 -17.32 -23.10 -4.86
CA ASP A 731 -16.64 -24.39 -4.71
C ASP A 731 -15.09 -24.29 -4.69
N PRO A 732 -14.42 -23.32 -5.36
CA PRO A 732 -12.97 -23.11 -5.25
C PRO A 732 -12.53 -22.54 -3.89
N GLU A 733 -12.59 -23.33 -2.81
CA GLU A 733 -12.33 -22.93 -1.40
C GLU A 733 -11.10 -22.00 -1.20
N ILE A 734 -10.02 -22.19 -1.98
CA ILE A 734 -8.77 -21.42 -1.88
C ILE A 734 -8.75 -20.08 -2.64
N LEU A 735 -9.88 -19.64 -3.19
CA LEU A 735 -9.98 -18.39 -3.97
C LEU A 735 -9.69 -17.17 -3.09
N GLN A 736 -8.66 -16.39 -3.44
CA GLN A 736 -8.22 -15.20 -2.70
C GLN A 736 -8.80 -13.90 -3.27
N ILE A 737 -9.09 -13.85 -4.57
CA ILE A 737 -9.56 -12.64 -5.26
C ILE A 737 -10.63 -13.01 -6.31
N LEU A 738 -11.82 -12.41 -6.18
CA LEU A 738 -12.93 -12.51 -7.13
C LEU A 738 -13.31 -11.11 -7.66
N GLN A 739 -13.00 -10.84 -8.94
CA GLN A 739 -13.27 -9.55 -9.58
C GLN A 739 -14.18 -9.70 -10.79
N LEU A 740 -15.45 -9.30 -10.64
CA LEU A 740 -16.51 -9.37 -11.66
C LEU A 740 -17.05 -7.98 -12.06
N SER A 741 -16.40 -6.91 -11.60
CA SER A 741 -16.86 -5.51 -11.68
C SER A 741 -16.93 -4.97 -13.11
N ASN A 742 -17.72 -3.91 -13.34
CA ASN A 742 -17.92 -3.29 -14.67
C ASN A 742 -18.40 -4.33 -15.70
N ASN A 743 -19.62 -4.83 -15.51
CA ASN A 743 -20.28 -5.84 -16.34
C ASN A 743 -21.80 -5.58 -16.38
N SER A 744 -22.61 -6.53 -16.86
CA SER A 744 -24.07 -6.48 -16.80
C SER A 744 -24.66 -7.71 -16.08
N LEU A 745 -23.94 -8.21 -15.06
CA LEU A 745 -24.37 -9.29 -14.19
C LEU A 745 -25.56 -8.85 -13.32
N SER A 746 -26.35 -9.80 -12.86
CA SER A 746 -27.72 -9.57 -12.37
C SER A 746 -28.17 -10.66 -11.40
N GLY A 747 -29.42 -10.60 -10.91
CA GLY A 747 -29.90 -11.53 -9.88
C GLY A 747 -29.31 -11.20 -8.50
N SER A 748 -29.29 -12.17 -7.60
CA SER A 748 -28.70 -12.04 -6.25
C SER A 748 -27.24 -12.45 -6.21
N ILE A 749 -26.52 -11.95 -5.21
CA ILE A 749 -25.22 -12.49 -4.81
C ILE A 749 -25.49 -13.87 -4.17
N PRO A 750 -24.81 -14.97 -4.56
CA PRO A 750 -24.99 -16.28 -3.93
C PRO A 750 -24.50 -16.28 -2.48
N SER A 751 -25.21 -17.01 -1.61
CA SER A 751 -24.80 -17.31 -0.24
C SER A 751 -23.56 -18.21 -0.20
N GLU A 752 -23.44 -19.11 -1.17
CA GLU A 752 -22.40 -20.12 -1.34
C GLU A 752 -20.99 -19.52 -1.48
N LEU A 753 -20.87 -18.21 -1.75
CA LEU A 753 -19.60 -17.49 -1.69
C LEU A 753 -19.00 -17.45 -0.27
N GLU A 754 -19.73 -17.84 0.78
CA GLU A 754 -19.20 -18.00 2.15
C GLU A 754 -18.15 -19.11 2.27
N ASN A 755 -18.19 -20.13 1.40
CA ASN A 755 -17.25 -21.25 1.40
C ASN A 755 -15.81 -20.84 1.04
N LEU A 756 -15.62 -19.62 0.52
CA LEU A 756 -14.34 -19.09 0.05
C LEU A 756 -13.50 -18.56 1.22
N GLU A 757 -13.15 -19.42 2.19
CA GLU A 757 -12.43 -19.04 3.42
C GLU A 757 -11.16 -18.21 3.18
N TYR A 758 -10.54 -18.33 1.99
CA TYR A 758 -9.30 -17.63 1.62
C TYR A 758 -9.53 -16.25 0.97
N LEU A 759 -10.79 -15.84 0.76
CA LEU A 759 -11.14 -14.63 0.01
C LEU A 759 -10.75 -13.35 0.74
N THR A 760 -9.94 -12.52 0.07
CA THR A 760 -9.47 -11.22 0.57
C THR A 760 -10.08 -10.04 -0.17
N ASP A 761 -10.53 -10.25 -1.42
CA ASP A 761 -11.10 -9.22 -2.28
C ASP A 761 -12.33 -9.72 -3.05
N LEU A 762 -13.51 -9.22 -2.69
CA LEU A 762 -14.76 -9.44 -3.43
C LEU A 762 -15.21 -8.12 -4.07
N ARG A 763 -15.15 -8.06 -5.41
CA ARG A 763 -15.43 -6.83 -6.17
C ARG A 763 -16.50 -7.07 -7.24
N LEU A 764 -17.72 -6.66 -6.94
CA LEU A 764 -18.93 -6.86 -7.76
C LEU A 764 -19.53 -5.54 -8.29
N PHE A 765 -18.84 -4.41 -8.07
CA PHE A 765 -19.35 -3.08 -8.40
C PHE A 765 -19.60 -2.82 -9.89
N ASP A 766 -20.41 -1.81 -10.22
CA ASP A 766 -20.83 -1.45 -11.60
C ASP A 766 -21.42 -2.65 -12.34
N ASN A 767 -22.60 -3.08 -11.87
CA ASN A 767 -23.38 -4.22 -12.36
C ASN A 767 -24.89 -3.97 -12.11
N SER A 768 -25.72 -5.00 -12.26
CA SER A 768 -27.17 -4.97 -12.00
C SER A 768 -27.61 -6.01 -10.96
N PHE A 769 -26.77 -6.28 -9.95
CA PHE A 769 -27.13 -7.15 -8.82
C PHE A 769 -28.27 -6.56 -7.99
N SER A 770 -29.07 -7.43 -7.39
CA SER A 770 -30.39 -7.14 -6.83
C SER A 770 -30.75 -8.11 -5.69
N GLY A 771 -31.80 -7.81 -4.92
CA GLY A 771 -32.09 -8.54 -3.69
C GLY A 771 -31.21 -8.04 -2.54
N SER A 772 -31.06 -8.82 -1.47
CA SER A 772 -30.24 -8.46 -0.30
C SER A 772 -28.77 -8.84 -0.46
N ILE A 773 -27.92 -8.19 0.33
CA ILE A 773 -26.58 -8.71 0.62
C ILE A 773 -26.77 -9.96 1.50
N PRO A 774 -26.16 -11.12 1.19
CA PRO A 774 -26.23 -12.30 2.05
C PRO A 774 -25.54 -12.05 3.41
N SER A 775 -26.17 -12.48 4.49
CA SER A 775 -25.60 -12.52 5.85
C SER A 775 -24.36 -13.42 5.93
N GLU A 776 -24.37 -14.45 5.10
CA GLU A 776 -23.35 -15.50 4.93
C GLU A 776 -21.98 -14.92 4.52
N LEU A 777 -21.95 -13.74 3.87
CA LEU A 777 -20.70 -13.03 3.58
C LEU A 777 -19.96 -12.55 4.85
N GLY A 778 -20.62 -12.53 6.01
CA GLY A 778 -20.00 -12.28 7.32
C GLY A 778 -19.07 -13.40 7.81
N ASN A 779 -19.16 -14.60 7.23
CA ASN A 779 -18.32 -15.75 7.58
C ASN A 779 -16.91 -15.67 6.94
N LEU A 780 -16.66 -14.70 6.06
CA LEU A 780 -15.40 -14.56 5.31
C LEU A 780 -14.30 -13.86 6.12
N GLU A 781 -13.82 -14.50 7.20
CA GLU A 781 -12.87 -13.95 8.19
C GLU A 781 -11.65 -13.20 7.60
N ARG A 782 -11.19 -13.59 6.40
CA ARG A 782 -10.00 -13.02 5.72
C ARG A 782 -10.31 -11.83 4.80
N LEU A 783 -11.57 -11.45 4.62
CA LEU A 783 -12.01 -10.44 3.65
C LEU A 783 -11.52 -9.03 4.01
N ARG A 784 -10.87 -8.35 3.07
CA ARG A 784 -10.27 -7.01 3.24
C ARG A 784 -10.98 -5.93 2.45
N ASN A 785 -11.51 -6.27 1.28
CA ASN A 785 -12.25 -5.33 0.42
C ASN A 785 -13.57 -5.97 -0.03
N LEU A 786 -14.69 -5.39 0.39
CA LEU A 786 -16.04 -5.74 -0.04
C LEU A 786 -16.64 -4.57 -0.82
N TRP A 787 -16.62 -4.66 -2.15
CA TRP A 787 -17.05 -3.57 -3.06
C TRP A 787 -18.27 -4.01 -3.87
N LEU A 788 -19.47 -3.61 -3.41
CA LEU A 788 -20.78 -3.95 -3.99
C LEU A 788 -21.53 -2.72 -4.54
N PHE A 789 -20.82 -1.60 -4.67
CA PHE A 789 -21.38 -0.30 -5.06
C PHE A 789 -21.82 -0.24 -6.53
N ASP A 790 -22.55 0.81 -6.92
CA ASP A 790 -23.09 0.97 -8.29
C ASP A 790 -23.85 -0.29 -8.76
N ASN A 791 -24.93 -0.62 -8.04
CA ASN A 791 -25.77 -1.81 -8.24
C ASN A 791 -27.25 -1.50 -7.87
N SER A 792 -28.11 -2.52 -7.80
CA SER A 792 -29.53 -2.43 -7.40
C SER A 792 -29.86 -3.28 -6.16
N LEU A 793 -28.91 -3.42 -5.23
CA LEU A 793 -29.09 -4.15 -3.97
C LEU A 793 -30.08 -3.43 -3.05
N THR A 794 -30.77 -4.18 -2.19
CA THR A 794 -31.97 -3.77 -1.43
C THR A 794 -32.00 -4.40 -0.03
N GLY A 795 -32.82 -3.88 0.87
CA GLY A 795 -32.94 -4.41 2.24
C GLY A 795 -31.82 -3.91 3.16
N PRO A 796 -31.72 -4.45 4.39
CA PRO A 796 -30.73 -4.01 5.37
C PRO A 796 -29.29 -4.36 4.95
N ILE A 797 -28.34 -3.65 5.56
CA ILE A 797 -26.95 -4.13 5.65
C ILE A 797 -26.94 -5.24 6.72
N PRO A 798 -26.45 -6.46 6.44
CA PRO A 798 -26.43 -7.52 7.45
C PRO A 798 -25.50 -7.17 8.63
N PRO A 799 -25.95 -7.32 9.90
CA PRO A 799 -25.09 -7.11 11.07
C PRO A 799 -23.91 -8.10 11.10
N GLU A 800 -24.05 -9.28 10.48
CA GLU A 800 -23.01 -10.31 10.37
C GLU A 800 -21.74 -9.80 9.66
N LEU A 801 -21.86 -8.76 8.82
CA LEU A 801 -20.69 -8.10 8.22
C LEU A 801 -19.78 -7.42 9.26
N GLY A 802 -20.25 -7.18 10.49
CA GLY A 802 -19.45 -6.69 11.61
C GLY A 802 -18.39 -7.70 12.10
N SER A 803 -18.60 -9.00 11.86
CA SER A 803 -17.67 -10.08 12.26
C SER A 803 -16.37 -10.11 11.43
N LEU A 804 -16.26 -9.28 10.38
CA LEU A 804 -15.16 -9.31 9.42
C LEU A 804 -13.93 -8.54 9.94
N GLU A 805 -13.25 -9.08 10.97
CA GLU A 805 -12.11 -8.46 11.67
C GLU A 805 -11.01 -7.89 10.73
N GLN A 806 -10.80 -8.50 9.56
CA GLN A 806 -9.77 -8.10 8.60
C GLN A 806 -10.23 -7.02 7.59
N LEU A 807 -11.49 -6.59 7.64
CA LEU A 807 -12.09 -5.72 6.62
C LEU A 807 -11.52 -4.30 6.67
N GLN A 808 -10.95 -3.84 5.55
CA GLN A 808 -10.33 -2.52 5.42
C GLN A 808 -11.20 -1.54 4.63
N ARG A 809 -12.05 -2.04 3.72
CA ARG A 809 -12.91 -1.22 2.87
C ARG A 809 -14.28 -1.88 2.64
N LEU A 810 -15.32 -1.29 3.22
CA LEU A 810 -16.71 -1.59 2.90
C LEU A 810 -17.27 -0.48 2.00
N ARG A 811 -17.70 -0.85 0.79
CA ARG A 811 -18.19 0.09 -0.23
C ARG A 811 -19.51 -0.40 -0.83
N LEU A 812 -20.60 0.21 -0.40
CA LEU A 812 -21.98 -0.16 -0.71
C LEU A 812 -22.76 0.99 -1.39
N GLN A 813 -22.10 2.08 -1.75
CA GLN A 813 -22.76 3.29 -2.25
C GLN A 813 -23.46 3.12 -3.60
N ASN A 814 -24.40 4.01 -3.94
CA ASN A 814 -25.22 3.92 -5.16
C ASN A 814 -25.95 2.56 -5.26
N ASN A 815 -26.80 2.27 -4.28
CA ASN A 815 -27.66 1.10 -4.22
C ASN A 815 -29.06 1.52 -3.72
N SER A 816 -29.92 0.57 -3.37
CA SER A 816 -31.24 0.78 -2.74
C SER A 816 -31.35 0.10 -1.37
N LEU A 817 -30.23 0.01 -0.63
CA LEU A 817 -30.19 -0.53 0.73
C LEU A 817 -31.01 0.36 1.68
N SER A 818 -31.62 -0.24 2.71
CA SER A 818 -32.64 0.37 3.55
C SER A 818 -32.45 0.02 5.03
N GLU A 819 -33.42 0.40 5.87
CA GLU A 819 -33.39 0.20 7.33
C GLU A 819 -32.24 0.97 8.00
N SER A 820 -31.78 0.56 9.18
CA SER A 820 -30.72 1.26 9.93
C SER A 820 -29.33 0.67 9.65
N ILE A 821 -28.30 1.51 9.78
CA ILE A 821 -26.91 1.05 9.86
C ILE A 821 -26.76 0.17 11.11
N PRO A 822 -26.27 -1.08 11.02
CA PRO A 822 -26.03 -1.92 12.20
C PRO A 822 -24.96 -1.34 13.13
N SER A 823 -25.18 -1.49 14.43
CA SER A 823 -24.21 -1.19 15.50
C SER A 823 -22.93 -2.02 15.38
N GLU A 824 -23.08 -3.26 14.91
CA GLU A 824 -22.08 -4.30 14.72
C GLU A 824 -21.01 -3.90 13.69
N LEU A 825 -21.29 -2.94 12.79
CA LEU A 825 -20.25 -2.34 11.93
C LEU A 825 -19.22 -1.51 12.73
N GLY A 826 -19.48 -1.23 14.01
CA GLY A 826 -18.55 -0.61 14.96
C GLY A 826 -17.46 -1.57 15.48
N ASP A 827 -17.60 -2.88 15.28
CA ASP A 827 -16.63 -3.90 15.72
C ASP A 827 -15.50 -4.12 14.67
N LEU A 828 -15.56 -3.43 13.52
CA LEU A 828 -14.64 -3.57 12.39
C LEU A 828 -13.28 -2.85 12.61
N GLU A 829 -12.50 -3.26 13.61
CA GLU A 829 -11.27 -2.58 14.06
C GLU A 829 -10.28 -2.17 12.95
N GLN A 830 -10.18 -2.93 11.86
CA GLN A 830 -9.23 -2.67 10.76
C GLN A 830 -9.77 -1.76 9.64
N VAL A 831 -11.03 -1.30 9.72
CA VAL A 831 -11.69 -0.57 8.63
C VAL A 831 -11.14 0.84 8.45
N ARG A 832 -10.92 1.21 7.18
CA ARG A 832 -10.34 2.50 6.76
C ARG A 832 -11.27 3.31 5.88
N VAL A 833 -12.19 2.63 5.19
CA VAL A 833 -13.20 3.23 4.32
C VAL A 833 -14.54 2.57 4.60
N LEU A 834 -15.51 3.35 5.06
CA LEU A 834 -16.90 2.97 5.25
C LEU A 834 -17.78 3.91 4.42
N GLU A 835 -18.18 3.45 3.24
CA GLU A 835 -18.83 4.25 2.20
C GLU A 835 -20.20 3.63 1.87
N LEU A 836 -21.25 4.26 2.40
CA LEU A 836 -22.65 3.83 2.38
C LEU A 836 -23.58 4.89 1.73
N SER A 837 -23.01 5.91 1.10
CA SER A 837 -23.78 7.03 0.51
C SER A 837 -24.76 6.58 -0.58
N ARG A 838 -25.76 7.43 -0.90
CA ARG A 838 -26.72 7.18 -2.00
C ARG A 838 -27.41 5.82 -1.88
N ASN A 839 -28.11 5.67 -0.78
CA ASN A 839 -28.97 4.54 -0.46
C ASN A 839 -30.29 5.09 0.14
N SER A 840 -31.10 4.21 0.73
CA SER A 840 -32.31 4.55 1.51
C SER A 840 -32.13 4.22 3.00
N LEU A 841 -30.91 4.32 3.52
CA LEU A 841 -30.60 4.06 4.94
C LEU A 841 -31.27 5.12 5.83
N SER A 842 -31.60 4.72 7.05
CA SER A 842 -32.49 5.43 7.96
C SER A 842 -32.11 5.17 9.44
N GLY A 843 -32.94 5.60 10.39
CA GLY A 843 -32.61 5.48 11.81
C GLY A 843 -31.46 6.43 12.22
N PRO A 844 -30.83 6.24 13.38
CA PRO A 844 -29.67 7.03 13.82
C PRO A 844 -28.35 6.52 13.19
N ILE A 845 -27.30 7.34 13.27
CA ILE A 845 -25.92 6.83 13.16
C ILE A 845 -25.59 6.10 14.48
N PRO A 846 -25.10 4.86 14.47
CA PRO A 846 -24.67 4.17 15.69
C PRO A 846 -23.49 4.86 16.38
N SER A 847 -23.51 4.91 17.72
CA SER A 847 -22.40 5.40 18.55
C SER A 847 -21.15 4.53 18.40
N GLU A 848 -21.35 3.25 18.12
CA GLU A 848 -20.36 2.18 18.02
C GLU A 848 -19.40 2.40 16.85
N LEU A 849 -19.80 3.16 15.82
CA LEU A 849 -18.90 3.60 14.74
C LEU A 849 -17.76 4.51 15.25
N GLY A 850 -17.87 5.06 16.46
CA GLY A 850 -16.80 5.78 17.15
C GLY A 850 -15.66 4.91 17.69
N ASN A 851 -15.81 3.58 17.67
CA ASN A 851 -14.77 2.62 18.05
C ASN A 851 -13.72 2.40 16.94
N LEU A 852 -14.00 2.84 15.71
CA LEU A 852 -13.26 2.48 14.51
C LEU A 852 -11.96 3.30 14.36
N GLU A 853 -11.01 3.14 15.27
CA GLU A 853 -9.77 3.96 15.37
C GLU A 853 -8.95 4.08 14.06
N GLN A 854 -9.06 3.10 13.15
CA GLN A 854 -8.36 3.08 11.87
C GLN A 854 -9.09 3.82 10.73
N LEU A 855 -10.32 4.30 10.95
CA LEU A 855 -11.21 4.86 9.93
C LEU A 855 -10.69 6.20 9.38
N GLN A 856 -10.65 6.32 8.04
CA GLN A 856 -10.09 7.47 7.33
C GLN A 856 -11.12 8.18 6.43
N ASP A 857 -12.14 7.45 5.98
CA ASP A 857 -13.13 7.90 5.00
C ASP A 857 -14.51 7.33 5.40
N LEU A 858 -15.34 8.14 6.06
CA LEU A 858 -16.70 7.80 6.48
C LEU A 858 -17.71 8.62 5.68
N ARG A 859 -18.52 7.95 4.86
CA ARG A 859 -19.50 8.63 3.99
C ARG A 859 -20.86 7.96 4.03
N LEU A 860 -21.84 8.74 4.47
CA LEU A 860 -23.24 8.37 4.66
C LEU A 860 -24.19 9.31 3.88
N PHE A 861 -23.66 10.19 3.03
CA PHE A 861 -24.41 11.25 2.36
C PHE A 861 -25.49 10.75 1.38
N ASP A 862 -26.44 11.60 1.01
CA ASP A 862 -27.60 11.26 0.17
C ASP A 862 -28.36 10.02 0.71
N ASN A 863 -28.87 10.10 1.93
CA ASN A 863 -29.63 9.02 2.61
C ASN A 863 -30.82 9.61 3.40
N SER A 864 -31.52 8.79 4.20
CA SER A 864 -32.62 9.20 5.10
C SER A 864 -32.26 9.05 6.59
N ILE A 865 -30.97 9.14 6.94
CA ILE A 865 -30.46 8.97 8.30
C ILE A 865 -30.90 10.18 9.16
N SER A 866 -31.16 9.92 10.43
CA SER A 866 -31.90 10.78 11.35
C SER A 866 -31.29 10.77 12.76
N GLY A 867 -31.98 11.31 13.76
CA GLY A 867 -31.43 11.43 15.12
C GLY A 867 -30.34 12.50 15.18
N SER A 868 -29.40 12.38 16.13
CA SER A 868 -28.26 13.28 16.28
C SER A 868 -26.96 12.64 15.86
N ILE A 869 -25.98 13.46 15.46
CA ILE A 869 -24.60 13.03 15.26
C ILE A 869 -24.02 12.56 16.62
N PRO A 870 -23.50 11.32 16.75
CA PRO A 870 -22.89 10.84 17.98
C PRO A 870 -21.61 11.60 18.34
N SER A 871 -21.40 11.85 19.63
CA SER A 871 -20.16 12.44 20.19
C SER A 871 -18.94 11.53 19.96
N GLU A 872 -19.19 10.23 19.93
CA GLU A 872 -18.20 9.15 19.85
C GLU A 872 -17.46 9.15 18.52
N LEU A 873 -18.05 9.69 17.44
CA LEU A 873 -17.35 9.92 16.17
C LEU A 873 -16.17 10.90 16.31
N GLY A 874 -16.12 11.71 17.38
CA GLY A 874 -14.96 12.55 17.71
C GLY A 874 -13.72 11.78 18.21
N ASN A 875 -13.84 10.48 18.50
CA ASN A 875 -12.71 9.62 18.86
C ASN A 875 -11.86 9.19 17.65
N LEU A 876 -12.37 9.39 16.43
CA LEU A 876 -11.80 8.88 15.18
C LEU A 876 -10.60 9.71 14.70
N GLU A 877 -9.51 9.73 15.49
CA GLU A 877 -8.36 10.61 15.24
C GLU A 877 -7.73 10.46 13.83
N GLN A 878 -7.87 9.32 13.17
CA GLN A 878 -7.35 9.07 11.81
C GLN A 878 -8.28 9.57 10.67
N LEU A 879 -9.47 10.08 11.00
CA LEU A 879 -10.50 10.44 10.02
C LEU A 879 -10.08 11.64 9.17
N GLN A 880 -10.10 11.47 7.86
CA GLN A 880 -9.72 12.49 6.87
C GLN A 880 -10.94 13.03 6.10
N TYR A 881 -11.97 12.21 5.93
CA TYR A 881 -13.21 12.59 5.25
C TYR A 881 -14.41 12.12 6.07
N LEU A 882 -15.27 13.07 6.41
CA LEU A 882 -16.59 12.81 6.99
C LEU A 882 -17.66 13.47 6.12
N ASP A 883 -18.49 12.68 5.44
CA ASP A 883 -19.59 13.18 4.62
C ASP A 883 -20.94 12.62 5.05
N LEU A 884 -21.78 13.49 5.62
CA LEU A 884 -23.14 13.26 6.09
C LEU A 884 -24.15 14.14 5.34
N ASN A 885 -23.76 14.81 4.24
CA ASN A 885 -24.62 15.76 3.52
C ASN A 885 -25.93 15.10 3.06
N GLY A 886 -27.01 15.86 2.88
CA GLY A 886 -28.25 15.34 2.27
C GLY A 886 -28.91 14.22 3.08
N ASN A 887 -29.22 14.50 4.35
CA ASN A 887 -29.82 13.57 5.30
C ASN A 887 -30.88 14.28 6.17
N SER A 888 -31.41 13.61 7.19
CA SER A 888 -32.39 14.13 8.15
C SER A 888 -31.83 14.23 9.59
N LEU A 889 -30.52 14.45 9.75
CA LEU A 889 -29.85 14.60 11.05
C LEU A 889 -30.31 15.88 11.77
N THR A 890 -30.29 15.85 13.10
CA THR A 890 -30.82 16.87 14.01
C THR A 890 -29.91 17.13 15.21
N GLY A 891 -30.20 18.16 16.00
CA GLY A 891 -29.36 18.53 17.16
C GLY A 891 -28.08 19.28 16.75
N PRO A 892 -27.12 19.44 17.67
CA PRO A 892 -25.89 20.21 17.44
C PRO A 892 -24.79 19.39 16.75
N ILE A 893 -23.76 20.10 16.29
CA ILE A 893 -22.45 19.49 15.97
C ILE A 893 -21.78 19.14 17.32
N PRO A 894 -21.27 17.91 17.54
CA PRO A 894 -20.50 17.58 18.74
C PRO A 894 -19.22 18.43 18.83
N HIS A 895 -18.89 18.93 20.02
CA HIS A 895 -17.65 19.69 20.24
C HIS A 895 -16.39 18.81 20.15
N GLU A 896 -16.58 17.51 20.39
CA GLU A 896 -15.62 16.41 20.22
C GLU A 896 -15.06 16.34 18.79
N PHE A 897 -15.77 16.88 17.79
CA PHE A 897 -15.27 16.94 16.42
C PHE A 897 -13.98 17.77 16.31
N GLY A 898 -13.68 18.67 17.26
CA GLY A 898 -12.41 19.38 17.33
C GLY A 898 -11.18 18.51 17.64
N ASN A 899 -11.37 17.23 17.98
CA ASN A 899 -10.29 16.26 18.17
C ASN A 899 -9.77 15.65 16.85
N LEU A 900 -10.54 15.77 15.75
CA LEU A 900 -10.31 15.09 14.47
C LEU A 900 -9.15 15.73 13.67
N GLY A 901 -7.94 15.79 14.24
CA GLY A 901 -6.81 16.54 13.70
C GLY A 901 -6.30 16.14 12.32
N GLN A 902 -6.78 15.01 11.75
CA GLN A 902 -6.50 14.58 10.38
C GLN A 902 -7.55 15.02 9.35
N LEU A 903 -8.67 15.59 9.78
CA LEU A 903 -9.84 15.87 8.93
C LEU A 903 -9.51 16.91 7.86
N GLN A 904 -9.73 16.53 6.60
CA GLN A 904 -9.57 17.37 5.40
C GLN A 904 -10.92 17.79 4.81
N TYR A 905 -11.98 17.02 5.05
CA TYR A 905 -13.33 17.29 4.58
C TYR A 905 -14.35 17.01 5.68
N LEU A 906 -15.21 18.01 5.96
CA LEU A 906 -16.37 17.89 6.82
C LEU A 906 -17.61 18.37 6.07
N GLY A 907 -18.43 17.44 5.60
CA GLY A 907 -19.71 17.69 4.95
C GLY A 907 -20.87 17.28 5.86
N ILE A 908 -21.68 18.25 6.31
CA ILE A 908 -22.88 18.01 7.13
C ILE A 908 -24.05 18.91 6.70
N GLY A 909 -23.99 19.41 5.46
CA GLY A 909 -25.00 20.26 4.84
C GLY A 909 -26.30 19.54 4.47
N ASP A 910 -27.32 20.31 4.09
CA ASP A 910 -28.63 19.81 3.64
C ASP A 910 -29.22 18.76 4.60
N ASN A 911 -29.43 19.20 5.85
CA ASN A 911 -29.84 18.41 7.00
C ASN A 911 -30.75 19.27 7.92
N SER A 912 -31.07 18.80 9.13
CA SER A 912 -31.86 19.55 10.14
C SER A 912 -31.08 19.83 11.44
N LEU A 913 -29.75 19.94 11.34
CA LEU A 913 -28.86 20.29 12.45
C LEU A 913 -29.11 21.74 12.92
N SER A 914 -28.81 22.04 14.18
CA SER A 914 -29.29 23.23 14.87
C SER A 914 -28.38 23.70 16.00
N GLY A 915 -28.57 24.92 16.49
CA GLY A 915 -27.70 25.52 17.51
C GLY A 915 -26.46 26.19 16.91
N PRO A 916 -25.46 26.53 17.74
CA PRO A 916 -24.25 27.21 17.31
C PRO A 916 -23.26 26.25 16.65
N VAL A 917 -22.39 26.80 15.79
CA VAL A 917 -21.18 26.10 15.32
C VAL A 917 -20.14 26.11 16.46
N PRO A 918 -19.62 24.96 16.91
CA PRO A 918 -18.71 24.91 18.06
C PRO A 918 -17.34 25.51 17.72
N PRO A 919 -16.73 26.31 18.61
CA PRO A 919 -15.42 26.91 18.38
C PRO A 919 -14.29 25.88 18.23
N GLU A 920 -14.47 24.67 18.76
CA GLU A 920 -13.53 23.55 18.69
C GLU A 920 -13.21 23.12 17.25
N LEU A 921 -14.08 23.39 16.28
CA LEU A 921 -13.79 23.14 14.85
C LEU A 921 -12.60 23.97 14.32
N GLY A 922 -12.21 25.05 15.01
CA GLY A 922 -10.99 25.80 14.69
C GLY A 922 -9.70 25.00 14.89
N ASN A 923 -9.73 23.92 15.67
CA ASN A 923 -8.58 23.03 15.89
C ASN A 923 -8.24 22.17 14.66
N LEU A 924 -9.12 22.12 13.66
CA LEU A 924 -9.02 21.23 12.50
C LEU A 924 -8.05 21.76 11.44
N LEU A 925 -6.80 22.01 11.80
CA LEU A 925 -5.81 22.72 10.98
C LEU A 925 -5.50 22.07 9.60
N ARG A 926 -5.94 20.82 9.36
CA ARG A 926 -5.83 20.11 8.06
C ARG A 926 -7.07 20.26 7.17
N LEU A 927 -8.14 20.91 7.65
CA LEU A 927 -9.42 21.02 6.97
C LEU A 927 -9.32 21.90 5.73
N LYS A 928 -9.72 21.33 4.59
CA LYS A 928 -9.77 21.99 3.28
C LYS A 928 -11.18 22.35 2.87
N ARG A 929 -12.19 21.58 3.31
CA ARG A 929 -13.58 21.75 2.90
C ARG A 929 -14.53 21.59 4.08
N LEU A 930 -15.39 22.59 4.27
CA LEU A 930 -16.38 22.64 5.33
C LEU A 930 -17.75 23.01 4.73
N VAL A 931 -18.73 22.10 4.82
CA VAL A 931 -20.09 22.30 4.32
C VAL A 931 -21.09 22.20 5.47
N LEU A 932 -21.66 23.35 5.83
CA LEU A 932 -22.66 23.55 6.89
C LEU A 932 -23.99 24.09 6.34
N SER A 933 -24.06 24.45 5.05
CA SER A 933 -25.22 25.04 4.38
C SER A 933 -26.47 24.14 4.46
N GLY A 934 -27.67 24.72 4.34
CA GLY A 934 -28.91 23.94 4.26
C GLY A 934 -29.34 23.28 5.59
N ASN A 935 -28.96 23.86 6.73
CA ASN A 935 -29.37 23.43 8.07
C ASN A 935 -30.18 24.51 8.82
N ALA A 936 -30.49 24.26 10.09
CA ALA A 936 -31.08 25.20 11.03
C ALA A 936 -30.06 25.77 12.04
N PHE A 937 -28.76 25.85 11.67
CA PHE A 937 -27.74 26.48 12.51
C PHE A 937 -28.05 27.96 12.78
N ALA A 938 -27.67 28.43 13.96
CA ALA A 938 -28.01 29.76 14.45
C ALA A 938 -26.86 30.41 15.23
N GLY A 939 -26.69 31.72 15.06
CA GLY A 939 -25.71 32.51 15.77
C GLY A 939 -24.59 33.05 14.89
N GLN A 940 -23.45 33.35 15.51
CA GLN A 940 -22.26 33.84 14.85
C GLN A 940 -21.29 32.68 14.58
N LEU A 941 -20.61 32.69 13.44
CA LEU A 941 -19.45 31.80 13.25
C LEU A 941 -18.36 32.13 14.30
N PRO A 942 -17.79 31.11 14.98
CA PRO A 942 -16.77 31.35 15.99
C PRO A 942 -15.45 31.81 15.36
N ARG A 943 -14.79 32.80 15.98
CA ARG A 943 -13.51 33.37 15.52
C ARG A 943 -12.36 32.36 15.45
N SER A 944 -12.43 31.23 16.16
CA SER A 944 -11.43 30.16 16.07
C SER A 944 -11.33 29.52 14.69
N LEU A 945 -12.38 29.59 13.85
CA LEU A 945 -12.30 29.16 12.44
C LEU A 945 -11.23 29.91 11.64
N MET A 946 -10.82 31.11 12.06
CA MET A 946 -9.74 31.87 11.44
C MET A 946 -8.36 31.19 11.54
N GLN A 947 -8.23 30.08 12.27
CA GLN A 947 -7.03 29.24 12.31
C GLN A 947 -6.97 28.24 11.13
N LEU A 948 -8.04 28.10 10.36
CA LEU A 948 -8.18 27.14 9.28
C LEU A 948 -7.60 27.71 7.95
N ASP A 949 -6.30 28.00 7.96
CA ASP A 949 -5.55 28.58 6.82
C ASP A 949 -5.58 27.72 5.53
N ASN A 950 -5.99 26.45 5.63
CA ASN A 950 -5.99 25.48 4.52
C ASN A 950 -7.35 25.36 3.78
N LEU A 951 -8.37 26.16 4.13
CA LEU A 951 -9.69 26.05 3.51
C LEU A 951 -9.72 26.46 2.03
N GLU A 952 -10.01 25.49 1.17
CA GLU A 952 -10.36 25.66 -0.25
C GLU A 952 -11.84 26.04 -0.42
N LEU A 953 -12.72 25.49 0.43
CA LEU A 953 -14.18 25.60 0.32
C LEU A 953 -14.84 25.76 1.69
N PHE A 954 -15.74 26.74 1.83
CA PHE A 954 -16.52 26.94 3.06
C PHE A 954 -17.95 27.43 2.77
N HIS A 955 -18.93 26.52 2.80
CA HIS A 955 -20.34 26.83 2.55
C HIS A 955 -21.13 26.77 3.85
N PHE A 956 -21.75 27.86 4.28
CA PHE A 956 -22.46 27.95 5.56
C PHE A 956 -23.84 28.64 5.48
N ASP A 957 -24.45 28.70 4.29
CA ASP A 957 -25.78 29.27 4.05
C ASP A 957 -26.89 28.61 4.90
N ASN A 958 -27.26 29.28 5.99
CA ASN A 958 -28.34 28.90 6.90
C ASN A 958 -29.20 30.13 7.19
N GLN A 959 -30.46 29.96 7.58
CA GLN A 959 -31.36 31.09 7.81
C GLN A 959 -30.96 31.99 8.99
N ASN A 960 -30.25 31.46 9.99
CA ASN A 960 -29.93 32.17 11.23
C ASN A 960 -28.43 32.15 11.60
N LEU A 961 -27.56 31.60 10.75
CA LEU A 961 -26.10 31.61 10.93
C LEU A 961 -25.47 32.72 10.10
N CYS A 962 -24.52 33.45 10.67
CA CYS A 962 -23.84 34.52 9.96
C CYS A 962 -22.36 34.67 10.37
N ALA A 963 -21.54 35.12 9.41
CA ALA A 963 -20.15 35.49 9.64
C ALA A 963 -20.06 36.83 10.41
N PRO A 964 -19.13 36.96 11.38
CA PRO A 964 -18.76 38.25 11.96
C PRO A 964 -18.57 39.35 10.90
N ALA A 965 -19.12 40.53 11.17
CA ALA A 965 -19.08 41.68 10.27
C ALA A 965 -17.85 42.58 10.46
N ASP A 966 -16.81 42.09 11.12
CA ASP A 966 -15.55 42.81 11.35
C ASP A 966 -14.52 42.53 10.26
N ASP A 967 -13.68 43.53 9.97
CA ASP A 967 -12.72 43.50 8.85
C ASP A 967 -11.74 42.32 8.90
N GLU A 968 -11.42 41.84 10.11
CA GLU A 968 -10.46 40.76 10.35
C GLU A 968 -11.02 39.41 9.89
N PHE A 969 -12.21 39.03 10.39
CA PHE A 969 -12.89 37.81 9.98
C PHE A 969 -13.33 37.88 8.51
N GLN A 970 -13.78 39.04 8.05
CA GLN A 970 -14.15 39.24 6.65
C GLN A 970 -12.95 39.10 5.71
N THR A 971 -11.76 39.57 6.09
CA THR A 971 -10.53 39.38 5.30
C THR A 971 -10.16 37.90 5.20
N TRP A 972 -10.23 37.16 6.32
CA TRP A 972 -10.01 35.71 6.33
C TRP A 972 -11.03 34.97 5.45
N LEU A 973 -12.34 35.25 5.60
CA LEU A 973 -13.40 34.60 4.83
C LEU A 973 -13.25 34.87 3.33
N ASN A 974 -12.95 36.11 2.94
CA ASN A 974 -12.71 36.47 1.53
C ASN A 974 -11.42 35.89 0.94
N SER A 975 -10.54 35.29 1.74
CA SER A 975 -9.36 34.56 1.24
C SER A 975 -9.67 33.13 0.78
N ILE A 976 -10.77 32.55 1.27
CA ILE A 976 -11.22 31.20 0.91
C ILE A 976 -11.76 31.21 -0.53
N PRO A 977 -11.18 30.44 -1.48
CA PRO A 977 -11.51 30.54 -2.91
C PRO A 977 -12.97 30.25 -3.28
N ASN A 978 -13.65 29.39 -2.52
CA ASN A 978 -15.05 29.01 -2.76
C ASN A 978 -15.85 29.04 -1.45
N HIS A 979 -16.28 30.22 -1.03
CA HIS A 979 -17.11 30.40 0.16
C HIS A 979 -18.52 30.91 -0.15
N SER A 980 -19.49 30.57 0.70
CA SER A 980 -20.86 31.05 0.62
C SER A 980 -21.51 31.09 2.01
N GLY A 981 -22.41 32.06 2.22
CA GLY A 981 -23.06 32.31 3.50
C GLY A 981 -23.39 33.79 3.72
N SER A 982 -24.09 34.10 4.80
CA SER A 982 -24.48 35.48 5.14
C SER A 982 -23.48 36.15 6.10
N THR A 983 -23.28 37.46 5.99
CA THR A 983 -22.59 38.27 7.01
C THR A 983 -23.61 38.89 7.96
N CYS A 984 -23.29 38.95 9.25
CA CYS A 984 -24.24 39.38 10.27
C CYS A 984 -24.70 40.83 10.05
N ILE A 985 -26.00 41.00 9.80
CA ILE A 985 -26.62 42.33 9.68
C ILE A 985 -26.64 42.97 11.07
N ALA A 986 -26.07 44.16 11.21
CA ALA A 986 -26.08 44.90 12.48
C ALA A 986 -27.51 45.13 13.00
N LEU A 987 -27.69 44.97 14.31
CA LEU A 987 -28.94 45.28 15.00
C LEU A 987 -29.32 46.75 14.78
N HIS A 988 -30.52 47.02 14.27
CA HIS A 988 -31.01 48.37 14.03
C HIS A 988 -32.54 48.48 14.13
N PHE A 989 -33.05 49.60 14.62
CA PHE A 989 -34.48 49.93 14.57
C PHE A 989 -34.88 50.44 13.18
N ALA A 990 -35.68 49.66 12.45
CA ALA A 990 -36.10 50.00 11.10
C ALA A 990 -37.12 51.16 11.02
N ARG A 991 -37.61 51.69 12.15
CA ARG A 991 -38.50 52.86 12.25
C ARG A 991 -38.31 53.59 13.58
N ASN A 992 -38.23 54.92 13.52
CA ASN A 992 -38.34 55.79 14.70
C ASN A 992 -39.80 55.80 15.23
N ILE A 993 -39.96 56.15 16.50
CA ILE A 993 -41.27 56.41 17.14
C ILE A 993 -41.38 57.91 17.48
N SER A 994 -42.60 58.45 17.45
CA SER A 994 -42.87 59.84 17.85
C SER A 994 -43.00 59.98 19.37
N ASP A 995 -42.83 61.20 19.90
CA ASP A 995 -43.21 61.53 21.28
C ASP A 995 -44.68 61.19 21.55
N GLN A 996 -44.98 60.79 22.80
CA GLN A 996 -46.29 60.29 23.23
C GLN A 996 -46.86 61.18 24.32
N SER A 997 -48.16 61.50 24.22
CA SER A 997 -48.89 62.25 25.26
C SER A 997 -50.11 61.45 25.72
N PHE A 998 -50.21 61.24 27.02
CA PHE A 998 -51.25 60.47 27.69
C PHE A 998 -52.02 61.36 28.67
N GLN A 999 -53.22 60.93 29.08
CA GLN A 999 -54.02 61.65 30.08
C GLN A 999 -54.02 60.91 31.42
N TYR A 1000 -53.67 61.63 32.48
CA TYR A 1000 -53.73 61.22 33.88
C TYR A 1000 -55.10 60.62 34.22
N MET A 1001 -55.09 59.49 34.93
CA MET A 1001 -56.27 58.73 35.35
C MET A 1001 -57.16 58.18 34.22
N LEU A 1002 -56.76 58.26 32.94
CA LEU A 1002 -57.41 57.53 31.84
C LEU A 1002 -56.52 56.35 31.38
N PRO A 1003 -57.09 55.15 31.13
CA PRO A 1003 -56.34 54.03 30.60
C PRO A 1003 -55.88 54.33 29.17
N ILE A 1004 -54.59 54.10 28.89
CA ILE A 1004 -54.04 54.30 27.54
C ILE A 1004 -54.43 53.15 26.62
N THR A 1005 -54.58 53.42 25.32
CA THR A 1005 -54.53 52.36 24.32
C THR A 1005 -53.12 51.76 24.34
N PRO A 1006 -52.96 50.41 24.43
CA PRO A 1006 -51.63 49.80 24.54
C PRO A 1006 -50.72 50.18 23.36
N LEU A 1007 -49.54 50.71 23.69
CA LEU A 1007 -48.54 51.17 22.72
C LEU A 1007 -47.47 50.10 22.52
N ILE A 1008 -47.47 49.46 21.36
CA ILE A 1008 -46.46 48.47 20.97
C ILE A 1008 -45.26 49.22 20.38
N LEU A 1009 -44.08 49.04 20.97
CA LEU A 1009 -42.83 49.64 20.51
C LEU A 1009 -42.26 48.87 19.29
N PRO A 1010 -41.58 49.56 18.33
CA PRO A 1010 -41.11 48.95 17.09
C PRO A 1010 -40.08 47.84 17.34
N GLU A 1011 -39.91 46.98 16.34
CA GLU A 1011 -38.98 45.86 16.39
C GLU A 1011 -37.61 46.26 15.83
N ALA A 1012 -36.54 45.79 16.48
CA ALA A 1012 -35.21 45.83 15.88
C ALA A 1012 -35.09 44.73 14.82
N ARG A 1013 -34.20 44.94 13.85
CA ARG A 1013 -33.88 44.00 12.77
C ARG A 1013 -32.36 43.81 12.68
N GLY A 1014 -31.92 42.65 12.17
CA GLY A 1014 -30.53 42.24 12.35
C GLY A 1014 -30.22 41.90 13.80
N GLY A 1015 -28.94 41.71 14.12
CA GLY A 1015 -28.48 41.20 15.40
C GLY A 1015 -28.81 39.72 15.61
N ILE A 1016 -28.23 39.14 16.66
CA ILE A 1016 -28.28 37.71 16.94
C ILE A 1016 -29.37 37.39 17.98
N LEU A 1017 -30.27 36.47 17.64
CA LEU A 1017 -31.37 36.05 18.50
C LEU A 1017 -30.87 35.30 19.76
N PRO A 1018 -31.54 35.43 20.93
CA PRO A 1018 -32.72 36.26 21.17
C PRO A 1018 -32.39 37.74 21.39
N ILE A 1019 -33.16 38.64 20.76
CA ILE A 1019 -33.06 40.09 21.01
C ILE A 1019 -33.87 40.42 22.28
N THR A 1020 -33.20 41.03 23.25
CA THR A 1020 -33.79 41.54 24.49
C THR A 1020 -34.12 43.02 24.37
N TYR A 1021 -35.19 43.46 25.03
CA TYR A 1021 -35.69 44.84 24.95
C TYR A 1021 -35.79 45.47 26.34
N THR A 1022 -35.27 46.70 26.47
CA THR A 1022 -35.25 47.45 27.72
C THR A 1022 -35.69 48.90 27.50
N LEU A 1023 -36.36 49.48 28.50
CA LEU A 1023 -36.86 50.85 28.48
C LEU A 1023 -36.35 51.56 29.74
N THR A 1024 -35.70 52.72 29.55
CA THR A 1024 -35.14 53.52 30.67
C THR A 1024 -35.38 55.01 30.44
N PRO A 1025 -35.60 55.85 31.47
CA PRO A 1025 -35.74 55.51 32.90
C PRO A 1025 -37.06 54.77 33.20
N THR A 1026 -37.43 54.64 34.47
CA THR A 1026 -38.72 54.04 34.87
C THR A 1026 -39.91 54.86 34.36
N LEU A 1027 -40.99 54.19 33.95
CA LEU A 1027 -42.24 54.84 33.54
C LEU A 1027 -42.92 55.59 34.69
N PRO A 1028 -43.78 56.60 34.41
CA PRO A 1028 -44.59 57.24 35.42
C PRO A 1028 -45.52 56.22 36.10
N SER A 1029 -45.77 56.40 37.41
CA SER A 1029 -46.58 55.45 38.18
C SER A 1029 -47.94 55.21 37.52
N GLY A 1030 -48.38 53.96 37.51
CA GLY A 1030 -49.63 53.52 36.86
C GLY A 1030 -49.49 53.09 35.39
N LEU A 1031 -48.35 53.37 34.75
CA LEU A 1031 -47.95 52.74 33.48
C LEU A 1031 -46.94 51.61 33.73
N GLY A 1032 -47.11 50.52 32.99
CA GLY A 1032 -46.19 49.39 32.96
C GLY A 1032 -45.63 49.16 31.56
N TYR A 1033 -44.42 48.60 31.50
CA TYR A 1033 -43.79 48.12 30.27
C TYR A 1033 -43.60 46.60 30.36
N ASP A 1034 -44.10 45.88 29.37
CA ASP A 1034 -43.84 44.46 29.18
C ASP A 1034 -42.78 44.29 28.08
N SER A 1035 -41.63 43.73 28.45
CA SER A 1035 -40.51 43.48 27.55
C SER A 1035 -40.74 42.32 26.59
N SER A 1036 -41.65 41.38 26.90
CA SER A 1036 -41.96 40.24 26.04
C SER A 1036 -42.86 40.62 24.87
N THR A 1037 -43.87 41.47 25.11
CA THR A 1037 -44.77 42.01 24.08
C THR A 1037 -44.36 43.39 23.57
N ARG A 1038 -43.23 43.94 24.05
CA ARG A 1038 -42.75 45.31 23.77
C ARG A 1038 -43.81 46.41 24.01
N THR A 1039 -44.75 46.18 24.93
CA THR A 1039 -45.96 47.01 25.05
C THR A 1039 -45.92 47.87 26.31
N ILE A 1040 -46.21 49.16 26.15
CA ILE A 1040 -46.53 50.08 27.26
C ILE A 1040 -48.05 50.11 27.43
N SER A 1041 -48.54 49.91 28.66
CA SER A 1041 -49.98 49.91 28.97
C SER A 1041 -50.26 50.34 30.40
N GLY A 1042 -51.53 50.59 30.73
CA GLY A 1042 -51.98 50.96 32.08
C GLY A 1042 -52.73 52.30 32.13
N THR A 1043 -52.78 52.89 33.31
CA THR A 1043 -53.49 54.14 33.62
C THR A 1043 -52.55 55.02 34.45
N PRO A 1044 -51.95 56.10 33.90
CA PRO A 1044 -50.96 56.88 34.62
C PRO A 1044 -51.59 57.64 35.80
N THR A 1045 -51.01 57.47 36.98
CA THR A 1045 -51.47 58.04 38.27
C THR A 1045 -50.56 59.16 38.79
N VAL A 1046 -49.63 59.65 37.97
CA VAL A 1046 -48.76 60.82 38.25
C VAL A 1046 -48.65 61.68 36.98
N VAL A 1047 -48.81 63.00 37.13
CA VAL A 1047 -48.65 64.00 36.06
C VAL A 1047 -47.16 64.31 35.86
N THR A 1048 -46.70 64.46 34.62
CA THR A 1048 -45.33 64.89 34.31
C THR A 1048 -45.31 66.39 34.01
N PHE A 1049 -44.38 67.14 34.62
CA PHE A 1049 -44.29 68.60 34.44
C PHE A 1049 -43.65 69.06 33.11
N SER A 1050 -43.07 68.12 32.38
CA SER A 1050 -42.56 68.26 31.01
C SER A 1050 -42.51 66.86 30.37
N PRO A 1051 -42.40 66.75 29.03
CA PRO A 1051 -42.09 65.47 28.40
C PRO A 1051 -40.79 64.89 28.97
N ILE A 1052 -40.82 63.62 29.39
CA ILE A 1052 -39.66 62.90 29.93
C ILE A 1052 -39.10 62.02 28.79
N PRO A 1053 -37.81 62.15 28.42
CA PRO A 1053 -37.20 61.30 27.40
C PRO A 1053 -36.97 59.87 27.92
N TYR A 1054 -37.35 58.89 27.12
CA TYR A 1054 -37.13 57.47 27.32
C TYR A 1054 -36.25 56.90 26.20
N THR A 1055 -35.20 56.20 26.59
CA THR A 1055 -34.37 55.38 25.70
C THR A 1055 -34.94 53.98 25.65
N PHE A 1056 -35.36 53.55 24.46
CA PHE A 1056 -35.76 52.19 24.17
C PHE A 1056 -34.61 51.46 23.46
N LYS A 1057 -34.01 50.50 24.16
CA LYS A 1057 -32.80 49.79 23.74
C LYS A 1057 -33.12 48.34 23.40
N ALA A 1058 -32.78 47.92 22.19
CA ALA A 1058 -32.63 46.53 21.84
C ALA A 1058 -31.19 46.08 22.14
N THR A 1059 -31.00 44.87 22.65
CA THR A 1059 -29.67 44.26 22.85
C THR A 1059 -29.75 42.80 22.43
N ASP A 1060 -28.87 42.39 21.52
CA ASP A 1060 -28.85 41.04 20.97
C ASP A 1060 -28.03 40.07 21.85
N ALA A 1061 -27.97 38.80 21.46
CA ALA A 1061 -27.29 37.75 22.22
C ALA A 1061 -25.77 37.96 22.41
N THR A 1062 -25.13 38.80 21.60
CA THR A 1062 -23.70 39.16 21.72
C THR A 1062 -23.46 40.37 22.62
N GLY A 1063 -24.53 41.09 23.00
CA GLY A 1063 -24.46 42.39 23.66
C GLY A 1063 -24.39 43.58 22.69
N ALA A 1064 -24.38 43.36 21.38
CA ALA A 1064 -24.54 44.41 20.39
C ALA A 1064 -25.93 45.05 20.53
N ALA A 1065 -26.01 46.37 20.35
CA ALA A 1065 -27.18 47.15 20.74
C ALA A 1065 -27.45 48.34 19.83
N ASP A 1066 -28.74 48.61 19.62
CA ASP A 1066 -29.25 49.86 19.05
C ASP A 1066 -30.27 50.49 20.02
N SER A 1067 -30.51 51.78 19.90
CA SER A 1067 -31.35 52.55 20.81
C SER A 1067 -32.02 53.73 20.12
N LEU A 1068 -33.36 53.77 20.21
CA LEU A 1068 -34.14 54.94 19.83
C LEU A 1068 -34.57 55.72 21.09
N VAL A 1069 -34.86 57.01 20.92
CA VAL A 1069 -35.28 57.90 22.01
C VAL A 1069 -36.59 58.58 21.63
N PHE A 1070 -37.52 58.64 22.59
CA PHE A 1070 -38.80 59.34 22.46
C PHE A 1070 -39.27 59.82 23.83
N SER A 1071 -40.10 60.86 23.87
CA SER A 1071 -40.60 61.43 25.12
C SER A 1071 -41.98 60.88 25.47
N ILE A 1072 -42.26 60.74 26.76
CA ILE A 1072 -43.63 60.50 27.27
C ILE A 1072 -44.02 61.66 28.18
N GLU A 1073 -45.21 62.22 27.94
CA GLU A 1073 -45.86 63.21 28.78
C GLU A 1073 -47.19 62.66 29.31
N VAL A 1074 -47.41 62.69 30.62
CA VAL A 1074 -48.72 62.49 31.24
C VAL A 1074 -49.29 63.86 31.60
N SER A 1075 -50.26 64.32 30.82
CA SER A 1075 -51.01 65.56 31.03
C SER A 1075 -52.23 65.33 31.92
N SER A 1076 -52.64 66.33 32.72
CA SER A 1076 -53.85 66.20 33.56
C SER A 1076 -55.11 66.64 32.83
N PRO A 1077 -56.17 65.82 32.75
CA PRO A 1077 -57.45 66.24 32.17
C PRO A 1077 -58.28 67.00 33.22
N VAL A 1078 -57.99 68.30 33.41
CA VAL A 1078 -58.99 69.34 33.74
C VAL A 1078 -58.36 70.73 33.56
N ALA A 1079 -59.21 71.72 33.24
CA ALA A 1079 -58.86 73.14 33.12
C ALA A 1079 -57.81 73.47 32.03
N VAL A 1080 -58.28 73.44 30.77
CA VAL A 1080 -57.86 74.50 29.84
C VAL A 1080 -58.37 75.82 30.43
N GLU A 1081 -57.51 76.55 31.14
CA GLU A 1081 -57.78 77.95 31.45
C GLU A 1081 -57.84 78.73 30.14
N ARG A 1082 -59.06 79.07 29.70
CA ARG A 1082 -59.25 80.08 28.67
C ARG A 1082 -58.66 81.39 29.18
N GLU A 1083 -57.86 82.05 28.33
CA GLU A 1083 -57.25 83.36 28.60
C GLU A 1083 -58.25 84.29 29.29
N GLY A 1084 -57.90 84.79 30.48
CA GLY A 1084 -58.76 85.69 31.24
C GLY A 1084 -59.07 86.95 30.42
N LEU A 1085 -60.35 87.23 30.22
CA LEU A 1085 -60.79 88.54 29.72
C LEU A 1085 -60.30 89.62 30.70
N PRO A 1086 -59.86 90.80 30.21
CA PRO A 1086 -59.17 91.77 31.05
C PRO A 1086 -60.06 92.26 32.20
N GLU A 1087 -59.52 92.28 33.41
CA GLU A 1087 -60.23 92.64 34.66
C GLU A 1087 -60.82 94.07 34.65
N SER A 1088 -60.39 94.92 33.72
CA SER A 1088 -61.11 96.13 33.37
C SER A 1088 -60.89 96.53 31.90
N PHE A 1089 -61.87 97.22 31.32
CA PHE A 1089 -61.76 97.90 30.04
C PHE A 1089 -62.44 99.27 30.12
N THR A 1090 -61.82 100.29 29.53
CA THR A 1090 -62.43 101.63 29.43
C THR A 1090 -63.06 101.80 28.05
N VAL A 1091 -64.38 101.94 28.01
CA VAL A 1091 -65.10 102.26 26.77
C VAL A 1091 -64.89 103.74 26.43
N TYR A 1092 -64.10 104.01 25.39
CA TYR A 1092 -64.04 105.31 24.73
C TYR A 1092 -64.96 105.30 23.51
N ASP A 1093 -65.72 106.38 23.32
CA ASP A 1093 -66.63 106.65 22.20
C ASP A 1093 -67.58 105.50 21.80
N ASN A 1094 -68.75 105.48 22.45
CA ASN A 1094 -69.83 104.54 22.21
C ASN A 1094 -70.54 104.78 20.84
N TYR A 1095 -69.93 104.31 19.75
CA TYR A 1095 -70.50 104.35 18.39
C TYR A 1095 -71.17 103.01 17.99
N PRO A 1096 -72.37 103.05 17.38
CA PRO A 1096 -73.16 101.83 17.15
C PRO A 1096 -72.72 101.01 15.93
N ASN A 1097 -72.46 99.73 16.17
CA ASN A 1097 -72.09 98.66 15.21
C ASN A 1097 -70.77 98.91 14.43
N PRO A 1098 -69.69 98.16 14.73
CA PRO A 1098 -68.41 98.27 14.04
C PRO A 1098 -68.38 97.57 12.67
N PHE A 1099 -69.51 97.12 12.12
CA PHE A 1099 -69.62 96.60 10.75
C PHE A 1099 -70.71 97.33 9.96
N ARG A 1100 -70.28 98.38 9.26
CA ARG A 1100 -70.87 98.84 8.00
C ARG A 1100 -69.88 98.55 6.86
N GLU A 1101 -70.26 98.81 5.61
CA GLU A 1101 -69.49 98.47 4.41
C GLU A 1101 -68.05 99.05 4.33
N SER A 1102 -67.64 99.93 5.25
CA SER A 1102 -66.36 100.67 5.20
C SER A 1102 -65.62 100.80 6.54
N THR A 1103 -65.77 99.82 7.45
CA THR A 1103 -64.97 99.78 8.69
C THR A 1103 -63.46 99.73 8.38
N LEU A 1104 -62.68 100.59 9.03
CA LEU A 1104 -61.25 100.75 8.76
C LEU A 1104 -60.40 100.52 10.03
N LEU A 1105 -59.68 99.40 10.08
CA LEU A 1105 -58.71 99.12 11.13
C LEU A 1105 -57.42 99.90 10.86
N VAL A 1106 -57.06 100.83 11.76
CA VAL A 1106 -55.86 101.67 11.63
C VAL A 1106 -54.79 101.26 12.65
N VAL A 1107 -53.58 101.01 12.17
CA VAL A 1107 -52.42 100.50 12.93
C VAL A 1107 -51.14 101.31 12.63
N ASP A 1108 -50.29 101.48 13.64
CA ASP A 1108 -48.93 102.01 13.48
C ASP A 1108 -47.93 100.84 13.46
N LEU A 1109 -47.24 100.59 12.33
CA LEU A 1109 -46.30 99.46 12.19
C LEU A 1109 -44.83 99.95 12.20
N PRO A 1110 -43.97 99.44 13.09
CA PRO A 1110 -42.56 99.84 13.15
C PRO A 1110 -41.65 99.20 12.09
N TRP A 1111 -42.09 98.12 11.45
CA TRP A 1111 -41.41 97.41 10.36
C TRP A 1111 -42.46 96.89 9.36
N PRO A 1112 -42.09 96.48 8.12
CA PRO A 1112 -43.02 95.81 7.22
C PRO A 1112 -43.49 94.49 7.84
N ALA A 1113 -44.80 94.24 7.85
CA ALA A 1113 -45.39 93.08 8.49
C ALA A 1113 -46.66 92.63 7.77
N THR A 1114 -46.85 91.32 7.70
CA THR A 1114 -48.10 90.69 7.28
C THR A 1114 -49.11 90.76 8.42
N LEU A 1115 -50.25 91.42 8.22
CA LEU A 1115 -51.29 91.55 9.23
C LEU A 1115 -52.37 90.48 9.05
N ASN A 1116 -52.63 89.70 10.11
CA ASN A 1116 -53.76 88.78 10.22
C ASN A 1116 -54.81 89.39 11.16
N VAL A 1117 -56.09 89.39 10.75
CA VAL A 1117 -57.20 89.91 11.56
C VAL A 1117 -58.30 88.86 11.67
N GLU A 1118 -58.53 88.41 12.90
CA GLU A 1118 -59.62 87.50 13.26
C GLU A 1118 -60.68 88.25 14.07
N VAL A 1119 -61.96 87.93 13.82
CA VAL A 1119 -63.11 88.50 14.51
C VAL A 1119 -63.88 87.38 15.18
N TYR A 1120 -64.23 87.57 16.44
CA TYR A 1120 -65.00 86.63 17.26
C TYR A 1120 -66.28 87.28 17.74
N ASP A 1121 -67.36 86.50 17.84
CA ASP A 1121 -68.55 86.92 18.58
C ASP A 1121 -68.33 86.88 20.11
N VAL A 1122 -69.29 87.39 20.87
CA VAL A 1122 -69.25 87.41 22.35
C VAL A 1122 -69.21 86.02 23.02
N THR A 1123 -69.40 84.93 22.27
CA THR A 1123 -69.25 83.55 22.81
C THR A 1123 -67.82 83.02 22.66
N GLY A 1124 -66.95 83.77 21.97
CA GLY A 1124 -65.58 83.36 21.63
C GLY A 1124 -65.50 82.49 20.37
N ARG A 1125 -66.55 82.44 19.56
CA ARG A 1125 -66.53 81.74 18.25
C ARG A 1125 -66.01 82.70 17.18
N ARG A 1126 -65.03 82.26 16.38
CA ARG A 1126 -64.51 83.03 15.23
C ARG A 1126 -65.60 83.13 14.14
N VAL A 1127 -65.96 84.35 13.76
CA VAL A 1127 -67.05 84.66 12.80
C VAL A 1127 -66.55 85.26 11.48
N LEU A 1128 -65.38 85.91 11.49
CA LEU A 1128 -64.73 86.42 10.29
C LEU A 1128 -63.21 86.29 10.45
N SER A 1129 -62.52 86.03 9.35
CA SER A 1129 -61.05 86.03 9.28
C SER A 1129 -60.68 86.70 7.96
N GLN A 1130 -59.89 87.77 8.01
CA GLN A 1130 -59.36 88.39 6.81
C GLN A 1130 -58.10 87.62 6.35
N PRO A 1131 -57.83 87.48 5.04
CA PRO A 1131 -56.57 86.95 4.56
C PRO A 1131 -55.37 87.80 5.05
N PRO A 1132 -54.15 87.23 5.09
CA PRO A 1132 -52.96 87.97 5.47
C PRO A 1132 -52.71 89.17 4.53
N VAL A 1133 -52.46 90.36 5.07
CA VAL A 1133 -52.21 91.58 4.29
C VAL A 1133 -50.83 92.15 4.61
N ASP A 1134 -49.92 92.15 3.63
CA ASP A 1134 -48.61 92.80 3.77
C ASP A 1134 -48.73 94.33 3.83
N LEU A 1135 -48.26 94.90 4.93
CA LEU A 1135 -48.24 96.35 5.16
C LEU A 1135 -46.81 96.82 5.41
N ALA A 1136 -46.43 97.95 4.81
CA ALA A 1136 -45.13 98.58 5.02
C ALA A 1136 -45.01 99.26 6.40
N ALA A 1137 -43.78 99.44 6.88
CA ALA A 1137 -43.50 100.25 8.06
C ALA A 1137 -44.08 101.67 7.90
N GLY A 1138 -44.79 102.16 8.90
CA GLY A 1138 -45.43 103.48 8.87
C GLY A 1138 -46.49 103.67 9.95
N ARG A 1139 -46.76 104.94 10.29
CA ARG A 1139 -47.90 105.28 11.14
C ARG A 1139 -49.20 105.35 10.33
N ARG A 1140 -50.29 104.85 10.89
CA ARG A 1140 -51.63 104.79 10.32
C ARG A 1140 -51.74 104.06 8.98
N GLN A 1141 -51.14 102.89 8.88
CA GLN A 1141 -51.57 101.92 7.87
C GLN A 1141 -53.03 101.52 8.14
N SER A 1142 -53.81 101.28 7.09
CA SER A 1142 -55.26 101.07 7.22
C SER A 1142 -55.76 99.88 6.41
N ILE A 1143 -56.42 98.93 7.07
CA ILE A 1143 -57.09 97.78 6.43
C ILE A 1143 -58.60 97.98 6.49
N ARG A 1144 -59.30 97.70 5.38
CA ARG A 1144 -60.77 97.66 5.34
C ARG A 1144 -61.28 96.29 5.74
N LEU A 1145 -62.24 96.24 6.66
CA LEU A 1145 -62.90 95.02 7.13
C LEU A 1145 -64.30 94.92 6.53
N GLU A 1146 -64.52 93.95 5.64
CA GLU A 1146 -65.81 93.75 4.96
C GLU A 1146 -66.72 92.75 5.71
N GLY A 1147 -67.38 93.23 6.76
CA GLY A 1147 -68.31 92.45 7.59
C GLY A 1147 -69.78 92.52 7.17
N SER A 1148 -70.10 92.78 5.91
CA SER A 1148 -71.47 93.07 5.44
C SER A 1148 -72.49 91.92 5.63
N ALA A 1149 -72.01 90.68 5.81
CA ALA A 1149 -72.83 89.51 6.11
C ALA A 1149 -73.00 89.22 7.63
N LEU A 1150 -72.39 90.02 8.52
CA LEU A 1150 -72.49 89.84 9.97
C LEU A 1150 -73.71 90.59 10.54
N PRO A 1151 -74.49 89.99 11.47
CA PRO A 1151 -75.58 90.69 12.14
C PRO A 1151 -75.06 91.82 13.04
N SER A 1152 -75.91 92.79 13.38
CA SER A 1152 -75.53 93.86 14.32
C SER A 1152 -75.34 93.29 15.73
N GLY A 1153 -74.13 93.42 16.28
CA GLY A 1153 -73.76 92.88 17.59
C GLY A 1153 -72.43 93.45 18.11
N LEU A 1154 -72.03 92.97 19.29
CA LEU A 1154 -70.70 93.22 19.85
C LEU A 1154 -69.73 92.14 19.35
N TYR A 1155 -68.52 92.55 18.98
CA TYR A 1155 -67.49 91.68 18.42
C TYR A 1155 -66.12 91.95 19.05
N LEU A 1156 -65.31 90.91 19.18
CA LEU A 1156 -63.94 90.96 19.68
C LEU A 1156 -62.96 90.75 18.52
N TYR A 1157 -61.88 91.53 18.47
CA TYR A 1157 -60.89 91.48 17.40
C TYR A 1157 -59.56 90.95 17.93
N ARG A 1158 -58.97 89.98 17.24
CA ARG A 1158 -57.56 89.59 17.42
C ARG A 1158 -56.79 90.06 16.19
N VAL A 1159 -55.76 90.87 16.42
CA VAL A 1159 -54.87 91.39 15.38
C VAL A 1159 -53.47 90.85 15.65
N GLN A 1160 -52.87 90.21 14.65
CA GLN A 1160 -51.52 89.67 14.71
C GLN A 1160 -50.71 90.27 13.56
N ALA A 1161 -49.43 90.57 13.81
CA ALA A 1161 -48.52 91.16 12.83
C ALA A 1161 -47.24 90.34 12.79
N GLU A 1162 -46.94 89.76 11.62
CA GLU A 1162 -45.81 88.86 11.44
C GLU A 1162 -44.75 89.54 10.56
N SER A 1163 -43.51 89.59 11.03
CA SER A 1163 -42.40 90.17 10.27
C SER A 1163 -41.82 89.13 9.30
N PRO A 1164 -41.40 89.51 8.07
CA PRO A 1164 -40.68 88.62 7.15
C PRO A 1164 -39.39 87.99 7.70
N VAL A 1165 -38.92 88.42 8.87
CA VAL A 1165 -37.73 87.89 9.56
C VAL A 1165 -38.09 87.11 10.85
N GLY A 1166 -39.35 86.72 11.02
CA GLY A 1166 -39.84 85.92 12.15
C GLY A 1166 -40.61 86.72 13.22
N ILE A 1167 -41.32 85.99 14.09
CA ILE A 1167 -42.30 86.55 15.02
C ILE A 1167 -41.61 87.14 16.27
N GLN A 1168 -41.68 88.45 16.45
CA GLN A 1168 -41.52 89.09 17.77
C GLN A 1168 -42.87 89.58 18.30
N ARG A 1169 -43.30 89.05 19.45
CA ARG A 1169 -44.49 89.53 20.16
C ARG A 1169 -44.14 90.76 21.02
N GLN A 1170 -44.47 91.96 20.55
CA GLN A 1170 -44.59 93.14 21.41
C GLN A 1170 -46.05 93.40 21.80
N ALA A 1171 -46.33 93.50 23.09
CA ALA A 1171 -47.67 93.81 23.60
C ALA A 1171 -47.83 95.32 23.86
N GLY A 1172 -48.83 95.93 23.22
CA GLY A 1172 -49.49 97.15 23.70
C GLY A 1172 -48.79 98.50 23.52
N ARG A 1173 -48.89 99.09 22.31
CA ARG A 1173 -49.04 100.58 22.13
C ARG A 1173 -49.46 101.11 20.74
N PHE A 1174 -49.84 100.24 19.79
CA PHE A 1174 -49.87 100.58 18.35
C PHE A 1174 -51.23 100.54 17.62
N LEU A 1175 -52.34 100.30 18.33
CA LEU A 1175 -53.69 100.19 17.75
C LEU A 1175 -54.54 101.43 18.05
N ARG A 1176 -55.23 101.97 17.03
CA ARG A 1176 -56.20 103.07 17.21
C ARG A 1176 -57.29 103.02 16.14
N MET A 1177 -58.35 102.26 16.43
CA MET A 1177 -59.55 102.16 15.57
C MET A 1177 -60.21 103.53 15.38
N ARG A 1178 -60.91 103.70 14.24
CA ARG A 1178 -61.57 104.94 13.80
C ARG A 1178 -62.76 104.65 12.89
#